data_AF-A0A7S3XRA6-F1
#
_entry.id   AF-A0A7S3XRA6-F1
#
_cell.length_a   1.000
_cell.length_b   1.000
_cell.length_c   1.000
_cell.angle_alpha   90.00
_cell.angle_beta   90.00
_cell.angle_gamma   90.00
#
_symmetry.space_group_name_H-M   'P 1'
#
loop_
_entity.id
_entity.type
_entity.pdbx_description
1 polymer ?
#
loop_
_entity_poly.entity_id
_entity_poly.type
_entity_poly.pdbx_seq_one_letter_code
_entity_poly.pdbx_strand_id
1 'polypeptide(L)'
;MPWISGVGLNSGDEEAPEATLAKLHHKSVKAKEDLCLSLLEENRALKQALKKADETISQKPIIIGRRRVYKRRSNNWSEWEKIEMPKGQQVMPIRLHRDGVINYVRGVLSERGRQQVMQEIDKNASYLARRYQSHNLAPEPREHFLLNSIQGRGYKYHQTRMRALPCGYKPFPHLRALGKTSASYCGLAYDSPNRLVHEKEINLCQTRVQKPGPNGHVAGTIMSKTNTLITVDYEDGDTEDFSLRELKKYSTKKLASITDVKSGETKVIKEFEPGKRYVGTVREVLDNCETLYHVVFDDGKEEYMNFEDLKDASLEDPWSIGADVVVYRDGNDSIGWHSDNKQGETTLFTVVIECNSKEPRVVTFCPGGKTLEEGAEQIQLRVHPGDAYWCDGASQRGYVHRVAKVSKSSRGTKQGHSSRRIVVVFRAGRPEFMEDDNGQPAYDESQREPQFGHLGYNEFESYNRDELEVGGGHMMAKGGMNVSARPPETAADAVLLSEQLGDKKGQKTCPENDLKDHLETFELTRKDQFSHSLFKSYQEKQHLRVYRASNLRQFGALKRKGDNCIQYRYDGLYIIEKAFEKVSGGSGNRELTVNDEWHGSSKQPYVFCFKRLETPLFNKKSIKLWKGKADKVLNYEANSKTTRKTKRRGNRK
;
A
#
# COMPACT_ATOMS: atom_id res chain seq x y z
N MET A 1 11.11 -8.88 -68.90
CA MET A 1 11.38 -7.71 -69.76
C MET A 1 11.09 -8.11 -71.21
N PRO A 2 10.04 -7.59 -71.83
CA PRO A 2 9.94 -7.50 -73.28
C PRO A 2 10.33 -6.08 -73.74
N TRP A 3 11.23 -6.03 -74.71
CA TRP A 3 11.54 -4.83 -75.49
C TRP A 3 10.35 -4.50 -76.38
N ILE A 4 9.79 -3.29 -76.23
CA ILE A 4 8.88 -2.70 -77.20
C ILE A 4 9.67 -1.63 -77.95
N SER A 5 10.04 -1.97 -79.17
CA SER A 5 10.55 -1.09 -80.20
C SER A 5 9.39 -0.40 -80.93
N GLY A 6 9.51 0.91 -81.15
CA GLY A 6 8.83 1.60 -82.25
C GLY A 6 7.65 2.48 -81.85
N VAL A 7 7.93 3.72 -81.46
CA VAL A 7 7.04 4.85 -81.73
C VAL A 7 7.90 6.01 -82.22
N GLY A 8 7.53 6.55 -83.38
CA GLY A 8 8.25 7.58 -84.11
C GLY A 8 8.33 8.92 -83.36
N LEU A 9 9.50 9.54 -83.47
CA LEU A 9 9.77 10.92 -83.11
C LEU A 9 9.02 11.84 -84.08
N ASN A 10 7.91 12.42 -83.62
CA ASN A 10 7.40 13.68 -84.16
C ASN A 10 8.03 14.80 -83.35
N SER A 11 8.94 15.54 -83.99
CA SER A 11 9.49 16.80 -83.51
C SER A 11 8.41 17.88 -83.53
N GLY A 12 7.72 18.08 -82.42
CA GLY A 12 6.86 19.24 -82.19
C GLY A 12 7.00 19.66 -80.74
N ASP A 13 7.61 20.83 -80.55
CA ASP A 13 7.74 21.59 -79.30
C ASP A 13 8.03 20.76 -78.04
N GLU A 14 9.31 20.48 -77.81
CA GLU A 14 9.81 20.02 -76.51
C GLU A 14 9.65 21.15 -75.47
N GLU A 15 8.48 21.25 -74.84
CA GLU A 15 8.35 21.89 -73.53
C GLU A 15 9.36 21.18 -72.60
N ALA A 16 10.36 21.91 -72.12
CA ALA A 16 11.47 21.38 -71.34
C ALA A 16 10.96 20.41 -70.24
N PRO A 17 11.56 19.21 -70.08
CA PRO A 17 11.12 18.18 -69.13
C PRO A 17 10.89 18.71 -67.70
N GLU A 18 11.65 19.74 -67.31
CA GLU A 18 11.53 20.40 -66.01
C GLU A 18 10.19 21.13 -65.80
N ALA A 19 9.62 21.75 -66.84
CA ALA A 19 8.33 22.44 -66.73
C ALA A 19 7.17 21.45 -66.50
N THR A 20 7.23 20.29 -67.16
CA THR A 20 6.26 19.20 -66.97
C THR A 20 6.41 18.55 -65.58
N LEU A 21 7.65 18.35 -65.11
CA LEU A 21 7.93 17.81 -63.78
C LEU A 21 7.44 18.76 -62.67
N ALA A 22 7.64 20.08 -62.83
CA ALA A 22 7.15 21.10 -61.90
C ALA A 22 5.62 21.15 -61.86
N LYS A 23 4.94 21.06 -63.02
CA LYS A 23 3.47 20.97 -63.12
C LYS A 23 2.94 19.71 -62.40
N LEU A 24 3.62 18.57 -62.55
CA LEU A 24 3.25 17.32 -61.86
C LEU A 24 3.50 17.38 -60.35
N HIS A 25 4.62 17.96 -59.92
CA HIS A 25 4.93 18.14 -58.50
C HIS A 25 3.92 19.08 -57.83
N HIS A 26 3.59 20.20 -58.47
CA HIS A 26 2.58 21.13 -57.96
C HIS A 26 1.19 20.48 -57.85
N LYS A 27 0.78 19.69 -58.85
CA LYS A 27 -0.46 18.89 -58.77
C LYS A 27 -0.43 17.87 -57.63
N SER A 28 0.70 17.21 -57.41
CA SER A 28 0.87 16.23 -56.32
C SER A 28 0.82 16.88 -54.94
N VAL A 29 1.48 18.03 -54.76
CA VAL A 29 1.46 18.79 -53.50
C VAL A 29 0.05 19.27 -53.19
N LYS A 30 -0.63 19.88 -54.16
CA LYS A 30 -2.01 20.35 -53.98
C LYS A 30 -2.97 19.21 -53.62
N ALA A 31 -2.86 18.05 -54.29
CA ALA A 31 -3.67 16.88 -53.95
C ALA A 31 -3.42 16.36 -52.51
N LYS A 32 -2.18 16.46 -52.00
CA LYS A 32 -1.86 16.13 -50.61
C LYS A 32 -2.43 17.15 -49.62
N GLU A 33 -2.38 18.44 -49.94
CA GLU A 33 -2.98 19.50 -49.12
C GLU A 33 -4.51 19.34 -49.03
N ASP A 34 -5.17 19.11 -50.16
CA ASP A 34 -6.62 18.88 -50.22
C ASP A 34 -7.03 17.63 -49.41
N LEU A 35 -6.24 16.54 -49.49
CA LEU A 35 -6.45 15.34 -48.68
C LEU A 35 -6.27 15.61 -47.18
N CYS A 36 -5.23 16.38 -46.79
CA CYS A 36 -5.01 16.76 -45.40
C CYS A 36 -6.16 17.60 -44.83
N LEU A 37 -6.66 18.57 -45.60
CA LEU A 37 -7.81 19.39 -45.20
C LEU A 37 -9.08 18.55 -45.05
N SER A 38 -9.33 17.63 -45.99
CA SER A 38 -10.46 16.69 -45.91
C SER A 38 -10.39 15.80 -44.66
N LEU A 39 -9.21 15.25 -44.33
CA LEU A 39 -9.01 14.45 -43.12
C LEU A 39 -9.17 15.27 -41.82
N LEU A 40 -8.81 16.55 -41.83
CA LEU A 40 -9.02 17.45 -40.68
C LEU A 40 -10.49 17.76 -40.46
N GLU A 41 -11.25 17.97 -41.54
CA GLU A 41 -12.71 18.16 -41.47
C GLU A 41 -13.42 16.91 -40.98
N GLU A 42 -13.04 15.73 -41.48
CA GLU A 42 -13.57 14.44 -41.01
C GLU A 42 -13.27 14.22 -39.51
N ASN A 43 -12.05 14.53 -39.06
CA ASN A 43 -11.70 14.47 -37.64
C ASN A 43 -12.52 15.45 -36.79
N ARG A 44 -12.81 16.66 -37.29
CA ARG A 44 -13.68 17.62 -36.59
C ARG A 44 -15.12 17.10 -36.52
N ALA A 45 -15.64 16.55 -37.61
CA ALA A 45 -16.96 15.95 -37.66
C ALA A 45 -17.08 14.75 -36.70
N LEU A 46 -16.07 13.87 -36.66
CA LEU A 46 -16.01 12.75 -35.71
C LEU A 46 -15.97 13.22 -34.25
N LYS A 47 -15.17 14.25 -33.93
CA LYS A 47 -15.16 14.83 -32.57
C LYS A 47 -16.51 15.43 -32.18
N GLN A 48 -17.20 16.10 -33.11
CA GLN A 48 -18.54 16.62 -32.87
C GLN A 48 -19.59 15.50 -32.74
N ALA A 49 -19.49 14.44 -33.54
CA ALA A 49 -20.36 13.27 -33.45
C ALA A 49 -20.14 12.51 -32.14
N LEU A 50 -18.90 12.32 -31.71
CA LEU A 50 -18.56 11.78 -30.39
C LEU A 50 -19.11 12.65 -29.27
N LYS A 51 -18.96 13.97 -29.36
CA LYS A 51 -19.55 14.91 -28.40
C LYS A 51 -21.07 14.79 -28.34
N LYS A 52 -21.76 14.75 -29.49
CA LYS A 52 -23.22 14.55 -29.57
C LYS A 52 -23.66 13.18 -29.06
N ALA A 53 -22.89 12.13 -29.36
CA ALA A 53 -23.14 10.78 -28.86
C ALA A 53 -22.95 10.72 -27.34
N ASP A 54 -21.91 11.35 -26.80
CA ASP A 54 -21.67 11.50 -25.36
C ASP A 54 -22.76 12.34 -24.68
N GLU A 55 -23.30 13.36 -25.37
CA GLU A 55 -24.46 14.17 -24.98
C GLU A 55 -25.78 13.37 -25.05
N THR A 56 -25.92 12.39 -25.95
CA THR A 56 -27.14 11.56 -26.07
C THR A 56 -27.11 10.39 -25.08
N ILE A 57 -25.98 9.69 -24.98
CA ILE A 57 -25.66 8.73 -23.92
C ILE A 57 -25.73 9.45 -22.55
N SER A 58 -25.60 10.77 -22.54
CA SER A 58 -25.78 11.64 -21.36
C SER A 58 -27.15 11.61 -20.71
N GLN A 59 -28.19 11.22 -21.41
CA GLN A 59 -29.53 11.45 -20.85
C GLN A 59 -30.00 10.33 -19.92
N LYS A 60 -29.30 9.19 -19.88
CA LYS A 60 -29.71 8.05 -19.05
C LYS A 60 -29.19 8.18 -17.61
N PRO A 61 -30.04 7.96 -16.59
CA PRO A 61 -29.59 7.91 -15.21
C PRO A 61 -28.59 6.77 -15.00
N ILE A 62 -27.69 6.96 -14.05
CA ILE A 62 -26.66 5.98 -13.73
C ILE A 62 -27.14 5.12 -12.58
N ILE A 63 -27.19 3.81 -12.77
CA ILE A 63 -27.55 2.88 -11.69
C ILE A 63 -26.35 2.74 -10.76
N ILE A 64 -26.35 3.50 -9.67
CA ILE A 64 -25.29 3.47 -8.65
C ILE A 64 -25.51 2.38 -7.60
N GLY A 65 -26.68 1.74 -7.58
CA GLY A 65 -26.95 0.71 -6.60
C GLY A 65 -28.36 0.13 -6.67
N ARG A 66 -28.74 -0.53 -5.58
CA ARG A 66 -30.10 -1.04 -5.37
C ARG A 66 -30.44 -1.06 -3.88
N ARG A 67 -31.72 -0.90 -3.55
CA ARG A 67 -32.26 -0.98 -2.19
C ARG A 67 -33.40 -1.99 -2.11
N ARG A 68 -33.62 -2.55 -0.93
CA ARG A 68 -34.82 -3.33 -0.60
C ARG A 68 -35.20 -3.13 0.85
N VAL A 69 -36.48 -3.31 1.15
CA VAL A 69 -37.07 -3.00 2.46
C VAL A 69 -37.58 -4.29 3.10
N TYR A 70 -37.32 -4.46 4.39
CA TYR A 70 -37.81 -5.58 5.17
C TYR A 70 -39.27 -5.37 5.57
N LYS A 71 -40.12 -6.36 5.26
CA LYS A 71 -41.54 -6.39 5.61
C LYS A 71 -41.74 -7.39 6.73
N ARG A 72 -41.96 -6.90 7.95
CA ARG A 72 -42.18 -7.69 9.17
C ARG A 72 -43.41 -8.58 9.05
N ARG A 73 -44.50 -8.07 8.46
CA ARG A 73 -45.75 -8.85 8.28
C ARG A 73 -45.52 -10.14 7.49
N SER A 74 -44.68 -10.10 6.47
CA SER A 74 -44.36 -11.28 5.64
C SER A 74 -43.04 -11.96 6.02
N ASN A 75 -42.33 -11.46 7.04
CA ASN A 75 -40.99 -11.90 7.45
C ASN A 75 -40.02 -12.02 6.25
N ASN A 76 -40.12 -11.10 5.28
CA ASN A 76 -39.43 -11.20 4.00
C ASN A 76 -38.94 -9.82 3.52
N TRP A 77 -37.88 -9.82 2.71
CA TRP A 77 -37.41 -8.63 2.02
C TRP A 77 -38.25 -8.34 0.77
N SER A 78 -38.47 -7.07 0.45
CA SER A 78 -39.03 -6.65 -0.83
C SER A 78 -38.11 -7.02 -2.01
N GLU A 79 -38.64 -6.88 -3.22
CA GLU A 79 -37.81 -6.87 -4.42
C GLU A 79 -36.79 -5.73 -4.38
N TRP A 80 -35.72 -5.90 -5.15
CA TRP A 80 -34.67 -4.90 -5.29
C TRP A 80 -35.13 -3.76 -6.20
N GLU A 81 -35.17 -2.56 -5.65
CA GLU A 81 -35.38 -1.32 -6.39
C GLU A 81 -34.02 -0.73 -6.78
N LYS A 82 -33.91 -0.19 -8.00
CA LYS A 82 -32.67 0.45 -8.47
C LYS A 82 -32.48 1.79 -7.77
N ILE A 83 -31.24 2.13 -7.45
CA ILE A 83 -30.86 3.49 -7.03
C ILE A 83 -30.23 4.15 -8.23
N GLU A 84 -30.90 5.17 -8.73
CA GLU A 84 -30.54 5.91 -9.93
C GLU A 84 -30.02 7.29 -9.54
N MET A 85 -28.80 7.60 -10.00
CA MET A 85 -28.20 8.92 -9.86
C MET A 85 -28.45 9.71 -11.14
N PRO A 86 -29.07 10.89 -11.05
CA PRO A 86 -29.20 11.81 -12.18
C PRO A 86 -27.83 12.08 -12.83
N LYS A 87 -27.77 12.14 -14.16
CA LYS A 87 -26.49 12.45 -14.82
C LYS A 87 -26.10 13.91 -14.52
N GLY A 88 -24.79 14.16 -14.43
CA GLY A 88 -24.22 15.46 -14.08
C GLY A 88 -24.15 15.67 -12.56
N GLN A 89 -24.94 14.93 -11.79
CA GLN A 89 -24.82 14.92 -10.34
C GLN A 89 -23.55 14.19 -9.91
N GLN A 90 -22.72 14.87 -9.14
CA GLN A 90 -21.49 14.31 -8.57
C GLN A 90 -21.74 13.64 -7.23
N VAL A 91 -22.67 14.17 -6.43
CA VAL A 91 -22.99 13.69 -5.08
C VAL A 91 -24.46 13.31 -5.00
N MET A 92 -24.78 12.07 -4.65
CA MET A 92 -26.16 11.59 -4.49
C MET A 92 -26.43 11.16 -3.04
N PRO A 93 -27.25 11.92 -2.28
CA PRO A 93 -27.66 11.52 -0.94
C PRO A 93 -28.71 10.40 -0.99
N ILE A 94 -28.50 9.36 -0.20
CA ILE A 94 -29.40 8.24 0.01
C ILE A 94 -29.82 8.26 1.48
N ARG A 95 -31.01 8.80 1.74
CA ARG A 95 -31.58 8.86 3.09
C ARG A 95 -31.98 7.47 3.54
N LEU A 96 -31.68 7.16 4.80
CA LEU A 96 -31.94 5.85 5.40
C LEU A 96 -33.16 5.90 6.31
N HIS A 97 -33.84 4.76 6.46
CA HIS A 97 -34.98 4.65 7.38
C HIS A 97 -34.59 4.93 8.84
N ARG A 98 -33.46 4.43 9.33
CA ARG A 98 -33.04 4.61 10.74
C ARG A 98 -32.28 5.92 10.98
N ASP A 99 -32.74 6.97 10.32
CA ASP A 99 -32.05 8.23 10.20
C ASP A 99 -30.65 8.11 9.56
N GLY A 100 -30.09 9.27 9.22
CA GLY A 100 -28.79 9.38 8.59
C GLY A 100 -28.80 9.23 7.07
N VAL A 101 -27.63 9.47 6.49
CA VAL A 101 -27.47 9.61 5.04
C VAL A 101 -26.21 8.87 4.60
N ILE A 102 -26.34 8.12 3.51
CA ILE A 102 -25.20 7.66 2.72
C ILE A 102 -25.08 8.56 1.50
N ASN A 103 -23.94 9.20 1.31
CA ASN A 103 -23.68 9.98 0.11
C ASN A 103 -22.81 9.17 -0.82
N TYR A 104 -23.29 8.92 -2.04
CA TYR A 104 -22.46 8.40 -3.12
C TYR A 104 -21.78 9.57 -3.83
N VAL A 105 -20.46 9.50 -4.02
CA VAL A 105 -19.70 10.55 -4.72
C VAL A 105 -19.00 9.94 -5.92
N ARG A 106 -19.35 10.42 -7.12
CA ARG A 106 -18.78 9.92 -8.37
C ARG A 106 -17.52 10.68 -8.74
N GLY A 107 -16.50 9.93 -9.17
CA GLY A 107 -15.30 10.50 -9.80
C GLY A 107 -14.57 11.49 -8.89
N VAL A 108 -14.45 11.18 -7.60
CA VAL A 108 -13.61 11.94 -6.65
C VAL A 108 -12.17 12.00 -7.16
N LEU A 109 -11.70 10.91 -7.77
CA LEU A 109 -10.39 10.85 -8.41
C LEU A 109 -10.52 10.46 -9.88
N SER A 110 -9.80 11.21 -10.73
CA SER A 110 -9.51 10.79 -12.10
C SER A 110 -8.58 9.58 -12.11
N GLU A 111 -8.48 8.88 -13.25
CA GLU A 111 -7.53 7.78 -13.41
C GLU A 111 -6.08 8.18 -13.10
N ARG A 112 -5.66 9.36 -13.57
CA ARG A 112 -4.34 9.93 -13.23
C ARG A 112 -4.19 10.17 -11.73
N GLY A 113 -5.21 10.75 -11.08
CA GLY A 113 -5.20 10.98 -9.63
C GLY A 113 -5.09 9.67 -8.84
N ARG A 114 -5.78 8.62 -9.28
CA ARG A 114 -5.65 7.27 -8.69
C ARG A 114 -4.24 6.73 -8.83
N GLN A 115 -3.65 6.81 -10.03
CA GLN A 115 -2.28 6.34 -10.27
C GLN A 115 -1.27 7.09 -9.38
N GLN A 116 -1.43 8.40 -9.19
CA GLN A 116 -0.57 9.19 -8.31
C GLN A 116 -0.69 8.76 -6.85
N VAL A 117 -1.91 8.59 -6.33
CA VAL A 117 -2.13 8.08 -4.96
C VAL A 117 -1.58 6.66 -4.81
N MET A 118 -1.75 5.79 -5.81
CA MET A 118 -1.17 4.44 -5.79
C MET A 118 0.36 4.46 -5.75
N GLN A 119 1.00 5.28 -6.59
CA GLN A 119 2.46 5.43 -6.58
C GLN A 119 2.97 5.93 -5.24
N GLU A 120 2.26 6.86 -4.59
CA GLU A 120 2.57 7.28 -3.23
C GLU A 120 2.45 6.14 -2.23
N ILE A 121 1.34 5.39 -2.26
CA ILE A 121 1.14 4.25 -1.36
C ILE A 121 2.25 3.21 -1.57
N ASP A 122 2.60 2.89 -2.82
CA ASP A 122 3.57 1.85 -3.17
C ASP A 122 4.99 2.23 -2.80
N LYS A 123 5.39 3.47 -3.09
CA LYS A 123 6.69 4.01 -2.69
C LYS A 123 6.89 3.96 -1.18
N ASN A 124 5.78 3.94 -0.43
CA ASN A 124 5.80 4.06 1.02
C ASN A 124 5.32 2.82 1.79
N ALA A 125 4.80 1.81 1.10
CA ALA A 125 4.20 0.62 1.72
C ALA A 125 5.18 -0.12 2.63
N SER A 126 6.44 -0.26 2.21
CA SER A 126 7.47 -1.04 2.92
C SER A 126 7.74 -0.57 4.36
N TYR A 127 7.52 0.71 4.68
CA TYR A 127 7.75 1.24 6.03
C TYR A 127 6.46 1.60 6.78
N LEU A 128 5.39 1.93 6.05
CA LEU A 128 4.10 2.30 6.65
C LEU A 128 3.23 1.09 6.97
N ALA A 129 3.18 0.13 6.06
CA ALA A 129 2.20 -0.93 6.14
C ALA A 129 2.39 -1.71 7.44
N ARG A 130 1.27 -1.97 8.12
CA ARG A 130 1.18 -2.77 9.32
C ARG A 130 0.22 -3.92 9.06
N ARG A 131 0.59 -5.11 9.51
CA ARG A 131 -0.28 -6.28 9.61
C ARG A 131 -0.76 -6.39 11.04
N TYR A 132 -2.07 -6.42 11.21
CA TYR A 132 -2.68 -6.58 12.53
C TYR A 132 -3.23 -8.00 12.66
N GLN A 133 -2.79 -8.72 13.69
CA GLN A 133 -3.32 -10.04 14.00
C GLN A 133 -4.59 -9.88 14.85
N SER A 134 -5.69 -10.51 14.42
CA SER A 134 -6.90 -10.66 15.23
C SER A 134 -6.92 -12.06 15.82
N HIS A 135 -6.87 -12.19 17.15
CA HIS A 135 -6.75 -13.49 17.84
C HIS A 135 -7.90 -14.49 17.55
N ASN A 136 -9.01 -14.06 16.93
CA ASN A 136 -10.18 -14.91 16.69
C ASN A 136 -10.75 -14.86 15.27
N LEU A 137 -10.19 -14.04 14.38
CA LEU A 137 -10.60 -13.99 12.98
C LEU A 137 -9.51 -14.67 12.15
N ALA A 138 -9.92 -15.53 11.20
CA ALA A 138 -8.99 -16.15 10.25
C ALA A 138 -8.00 -15.08 9.75
N PRO A 139 -6.70 -15.38 9.61
CA PRO A 139 -5.69 -14.37 9.30
C PRO A 139 -6.12 -13.57 8.09
N GLU A 140 -6.59 -12.36 8.35
CA GLU A 140 -6.88 -11.31 7.39
C GLU A 140 -5.65 -10.39 7.40
N PRO A 141 -4.51 -10.74 6.77
CA PRO A 141 -3.46 -9.75 6.55
C PRO A 141 -4.01 -8.75 5.53
N ARG A 142 -4.64 -7.74 6.10
CA ARG A 142 -4.81 -6.43 5.50
C ARG A 142 -3.55 -5.67 5.85
N GLU A 143 -2.98 -5.00 4.86
CA GLU A 143 -1.99 -3.98 5.14
C GLU A 143 -2.74 -2.69 5.40
N HIS A 144 -2.49 -2.14 6.58
CA HIS A 144 -3.10 -0.90 7.03
C HIS A 144 -2.01 0.09 7.42
N PHE A 145 -2.28 1.36 7.22
CA PHE A 145 -1.59 2.40 7.94
C PHE A 145 -2.52 3.60 8.13
N LEU A 146 -2.49 4.13 9.34
CA LEU A 146 -3.27 5.29 9.73
C LEU A 146 -2.35 6.51 9.67
N LEU A 147 -2.75 7.53 8.91
CA LEU A 147 -2.08 8.81 8.85
C LEU A 147 -2.92 9.85 9.60
N ASN A 148 -2.27 10.67 10.43
CA ASN A 148 -2.92 11.79 11.11
C ASN A 148 -1.93 12.95 11.18
N SER A 149 -2.38 14.20 11.15
CA SER A 149 -1.48 15.35 11.35
C SER A 149 -0.92 15.42 12.78
N ILE A 150 -1.63 14.87 13.77
CA ILE A 150 -1.29 14.97 15.19
C ILE A 150 -0.66 13.67 15.68
N GLN A 151 0.56 13.79 16.22
CA GLN A 151 1.31 12.68 16.78
C GLN A 151 0.61 12.07 18.00
N GLY A 152 0.73 10.75 18.17
CA GLY A 152 0.17 10.03 19.32
C GLY A 152 -1.33 9.76 19.24
N ARG A 153 -2.03 10.26 18.22
CA ARG A 153 -3.38 9.79 17.90
C ARG A 153 -3.34 8.36 17.37
N GLY A 154 -4.46 7.66 17.50
CA GLY A 154 -4.60 6.37 16.89
C GLY A 154 -6.05 5.91 16.82
N TYR A 155 -6.22 4.70 16.31
CA TYR A 155 -7.51 4.08 16.08
C TYR A 155 -7.55 2.71 16.75
N LYS A 156 -8.56 2.52 17.59
CA LYS A 156 -8.83 1.25 18.26
C LYS A 156 -9.96 0.53 17.54
N TYR A 157 -9.67 -0.68 17.08
CA TYR A 157 -10.60 -1.52 16.35
C TYR A 157 -10.63 -2.92 16.96
N HIS A 158 -11.67 -3.23 17.72
CA HIS A 158 -11.73 -4.43 18.56
C HIS A 158 -10.51 -4.52 19.50
N GLN A 159 -9.65 -5.51 19.26
CA GLN A 159 -8.39 -5.71 19.97
C GLN A 159 -7.20 -5.10 19.20
N THR A 160 -7.41 -4.60 17.99
CA THR A 160 -6.42 -3.92 17.18
C THR A 160 -6.24 -2.50 17.67
N ARG A 161 -4.98 -2.10 17.81
CA ARG A 161 -4.54 -0.80 18.29
C ARG A 161 -3.58 -0.25 17.25
N MET A 162 -4.06 0.72 16.48
CA MET A 162 -3.31 1.31 15.38
C MET A 162 -2.83 2.68 15.80
N ARG A 163 -1.51 2.91 15.82
CA ARG A 163 -0.99 4.25 16.09
C ARG A 163 -0.92 5.02 14.77
N ALA A 164 -1.42 6.24 14.77
CA ALA A 164 -1.32 7.09 13.60
C ALA A 164 0.14 7.51 13.41
N LEU A 165 0.61 7.44 12.16
CA LEU A 165 1.87 8.01 11.75
C LEU A 165 1.64 9.49 11.40
N PRO A 166 2.50 10.40 11.88
CA PRO A 166 2.35 11.82 11.59
C PRO A 166 2.48 12.06 10.09
N CYS A 167 1.50 12.76 9.49
CA CYS A 167 1.51 13.12 8.07
C CYS A 167 2.76 13.93 7.68
N GLY A 168 3.39 14.64 8.62
CA GLY A 168 4.62 15.40 8.42
C GLY A 168 5.88 14.55 8.23
N TYR A 169 5.85 13.25 8.53
CA TYR A 169 7.06 12.41 8.46
C TYR A 169 7.56 12.20 7.01
N LYS A 170 6.65 12.23 6.01
CA LYS A 170 6.95 12.13 4.57
C LYS A 170 5.84 12.77 3.73
N PRO A 171 6.16 13.32 2.54
CA PRO A 171 5.17 13.98 1.70
C PRO A 171 4.22 12.95 1.06
N PHE A 172 2.94 12.99 1.46
CA PHE A 172 1.82 12.39 0.71
C PHE A 172 0.97 13.49 0.04
N PRO A 173 1.52 14.28 -0.90
CA PRO A 173 0.81 15.43 -1.45
C PRO A 173 -0.51 15.04 -2.13
N HIS A 174 -0.58 13.91 -2.83
CA HIS A 174 -1.80 13.48 -3.51
C HIS A 174 -2.83 12.92 -2.52
N LEU A 175 -2.40 12.15 -1.51
CA LEU A 175 -3.30 11.70 -0.45
C LEU A 175 -3.82 12.86 0.42
N ARG A 176 -2.98 13.86 0.69
CA ARG A 176 -3.35 15.10 1.40
C ARG A 176 -4.34 15.93 0.58
N ALA A 177 -4.11 16.07 -0.73
CA ALA A 177 -5.06 16.73 -1.63
C ALA A 177 -6.40 15.97 -1.69
N LEU A 178 -6.37 14.63 -1.67
CA LEU A 178 -7.57 13.80 -1.56
C LEU A 178 -8.29 14.06 -0.23
N GLY A 179 -7.56 14.13 0.89
CA GLY A 179 -8.10 14.46 2.21
C GLY A 179 -8.75 15.84 2.28
N LYS A 180 -8.17 16.84 1.59
CA LYS A 180 -8.77 18.17 1.43
C LYS A 180 -10.09 18.12 0.66
N THR A 181 -10.08 17.41 -0.46
CA THR A 181 -11.24 17.25 -1.35
C THR A 181 -12.36 16.48 -0.65
N SER A 182 -12.04 15.41 0.06
CA SER A 182 -13.01 14.59 0.79
C SER A 182 -13.69 15.37 1.90
N ALA A 183 -12.95 16.19 2.66
CA ALA A 183 -13.51 16.99 3.74
C ALA A 183 -14.54 18.00 3.22
N SER A 184 -14.26 18.62 2.07
CA SER A 184 -15.20 19.51 1.38
C SER A 184 -16.51 18.82 1.01
N TYR A 185 -16.49 17.55 0.57
CA TYR A 185 -17.72 16.80 0.30
C TYR A 185 -18.56 16.49 1.54
N CYS A 186 -17.92 16.41 2.70
CA CYS A 186 -18.57 16.14 3.97
C CYS A 186 -19.04 17.40 4.69
N GLY A 187 -18.73 18.59 4.17
CA GLY A 187 -18.94 19.85 4.88
C GLY A 187 -18.12 19.94 6.17
N LEU A 188 -17.02 19.19 6.26
CA LEU A 188 -16.06 19.34 7.35
C LEU A 188 -15.27 20.60 7.05
N ALA A 189 -15.40 21.60 7.91
CA ALA A 189 -14.55 22.78 7.81
C ALA A 189 -13.10 22.33 8.01
N TYR A 190 -12.24 22.64 7.04
CA TYR A 190 -10.94 23.13 7.46
C TYR A 190 -11.27 24.44 8.11
N ASP A 191 -11.25 24.50 9.44
CA ASP A 191 -11.24 25.80 10.08
C ASP A 191 -10.00 26.51 9.52
N SER A 192 -10.22 27.37 8.53
CA SER A 192 -9.31 28.48 8.28
C SER A 192 -9.28 29.18 9.64
N PRO A 193 -8.13 29.20 10.32
CA PRO A 193 -8.07 29.40 11.76
C PRO A 193 -8.86 30.66 12.10
N ASN A 194 -10.07 30.47 12.62
CA ASN A 194 -10.82 31.57 13.19
C ASN A 194 -10.13 31.80 14.52
N ARG A 195 -9.33 32.86 14.58
CA ARG A 195 -8.72 33.40 15.78
C ARG A 195 -7.79 32.42 16.50
N LEU A 196 -6.50 32.58 16.24
CA LEU A 196 -5.59 32.84 17.36
C LEU A 196 -6.20 33.98 18.20
N VAL A 197 -7.09 33.63 19.13
CA VAL A 197 -7.42 34.48 20.28
C VAL A 197 -6.13 34.51 21.07
N HIS A 198 -5.37 35.59 20.88
CA HIS A 198 -3.93 35.77 21.14
C HIS A 198 -3.00 35.72 19.92
N GLU A 199 -3.41 36.35 18.81
CA GLU A 199 -2.62 37.52 18.40
C GLU A 199 -2.66 38.55 19.55
N LYS A 200 -1.81 38.35 20.57
CA LYS A 200 -0.96 39.48 20.88
C LYS A 200 -0.04 39.49 19.69
N GLU A 201 -0.15 40.51 18.83
CA GLU A 201 1.06 41.03 18.20
C GLU A 201 2.08 41.13 19.33
N ILE A 202 2.94 40.13 19.48
CA ILE A 202 4.23 40.42 20.04
C ILE A 202 4.87 41.19 18.90
N ASN A 203 4.71 42.51 18.95
CA ASN A 203 5.61 43.47 18.34
C ASN A 203 7.01 43.09 18.85
N LEU A 204 7.61 42.06 18.25
CA LEU A 204 8.88 41.42 18.66
C LEU A 204 10.08 42.19 18.13
N CYS A 205 9.84 43.27 17.41
CA CYS A 205 10.84 44.30 17.14
C CYS A 205 10.50 45.52 17.99
N GLN A 206 10.99 45.57 19.23
CA GLN A 206 11.23 46.88 19.84
C GLN A 206 12.46 47.46 19.14
N THR A 207 12.24 48.35 18.18
CA THR A 207 13.29 49.21 17.65
C THR A 207 13.71 50.15 18.78
N ARG A 208 14.78 49.82 19.50
CA ARG A 208 15.44 50.78 20.38
C ARG A 208 16.51 51.49 19.55
N VAL A 209 16.18 52.70 19.11
CA VAL A 209 17.20 53.64 18.65
C VAL A 209 17.94 54.12 19.90
N GLN A 210 19.20 53.72 20.07
CA GLN A 210 20.04 54.32 21.10
C GLN A 210 20.48 55.71 20.64
N LYS A 211 20.53 56.68 21.57
CA LYS A 211 21.11 58.00 21.28
C LYS A 211 22.57 57.84 20.85
N PRO A 212 23.03 58.60 19.84
CA PRO A 212 24.40 58.47 19.34
C PRO A 212 25.42 58.72 20.44
N GLY A 213 26.50 57.92 20.42
CA GLY A 213 27.71 58.21 21.17
C GLY A 213 28.48 59.40 20.59
N PRO A 214 29.53 59.90 21.27
CA PRO A 214 30.23 61.15 20.95
C PRO A 214 30.88 61.23 19.55
N ASN A 215 30.85 60.14 18.77
CA ASN A 215 31.41 60.07 17.42
C ASN A 215 30.34 60.11 16.30
N GLY A 216 29.06 60.37 16.61
CA GLY A 216 28.04 60.65 15.58
C GLY A 216 27.44 59.44 14.85
N HIS A 217 27.83 58.20 15.16
CA HIS A 217 27.20 57.00 14.58
C HIS A 217 25.90 56.64 15.32
N VAL A 218 24.81 56.47 14.57
CA VAL A 218 23.56 55.89 15.07
C VAL A 218 23.48 54.46 14.54
N ALA A 219 23.51 53.47 15.44
CA ALA A 219 23.26 52.07 15.09
C ALA A 219 21.81 51.71 15.43
N GLY A 220 21.04 51.30 14.43
CA GLY A 220 19.73 50.68 14.66
C GLY A 220 19.92 49.20 14.94
N THR A 221 19.62 48.75 16.17
CA THR A 221 19.71 47.33 16.53
C THR A 221 18.32 46.71 16.57
N ILE A 222 18.09 45.68 15.75
CA ILE A 222 16.91 44.82 15.88
C ILE A 222 17.37 43.53 16.54
N MET A 223 17.04 43.35 17.83
CA MET A 223 17.28 42.08 18.51
C MET A 223 16.06 41.17 18.31
N SER A 224 16.25 40.12 17.52
CA SER A 224 15.39 38.94 17.59
C SER A 224 15.73 38.15 18.86
N LYS A 225 14.73 37.52 19.49
CA LYS A 225 14.95 36.56 20.60
C LYS A 225 15.82 35.35 20.21
N THR A 226 16.18 35.19 18.94
CA THR A 226 16.98 34.08 18.40
C THR A 226 18.51 34.31 18.42
N ASN A 227 19.04 35.25 19.22
CA ASN A 227 20.48 35.54 19.27
C ASN A 227 21.10 35.90 17.91
N THR A 228 20.37 36.60 17.04
CA THR A 228 20.89 37.13 15.78
C THR A 228 20.84 38.65 15.82
N LEU A 229 21.98 39.29 15.62
CA LEU A 229 22.11 40.75 15.63
C LEU A 229 22.12 41.25 14.18
N ILE A 230 21.15 42.10 13.83
CA ILE A 230 21.16 42.84 12.57
C ILE A 230 21.51 44.29 12.90
N THR A 231 22.66 44.73 12.40
CA THR A 231 23.18 46.08 12.61
C THR A 231 23.12 46.83 11.28
N VAL A 232 22.52 48.01 11.30
CA VAL A 232 22.54 48.94 10.17
C VAL A 232 23.26 50.20 10.63
N ASP A 233 24.47 50.42 10.10
CA ASP A 233 25.29 51.58 10.43
C ASP A 233 24.93 52.77 9.54
N TYR A 234 24.86 53.95 10.17
CA TYR A 234 24.68 55.22 9.50
C TYR A 234 25.88 56.12 9.85
N GLU A 235 26.54 56.67 8.83
CA GLU A 235 27.49 57.76 8.97
C GLU A 235 26.76 59.05 8.62
N ASP A 236 26.28 59.78 9.63
CA ASP A 236 26.24 61.25 9.68
C ASP A 236 25.51 61.72 10.96
N GLY A 237 26.15 62.66 11.66
CA GLY A 237 25.78 63.09 13.01
C GLY A 237 24.83 64.28 13.05
N ASP A 238 23.57 64.09 12.67
CA ASP A 238 22.48 65.03 12.99
C ASP A 238 21.27 64.29 13.59
N THR A 239 20.74 64.81 14.68
CA THR A 239 19.68 64.16 15.49
C THR A 239 18.35 64.91 15.40
N GLU A 240 17.39 64.33 14.67
CA GLU A 240 15.95 64.56 14.88
C GLU A 240 15.20 63.21 14.77
N ASP A 241 14.13 63.04 15.55
CA ASP A 241 13.28 61.83 15.57
C ASP A 241 12.52 61.69 14.25
N PHE A 242 12.92 60.75 13.40
CA PHE A 242 12.22 60.46 12.15
C PHE A 242 11.24 59.29 12.27
N SER A 243 10.00 59.49 11.83
CA SER A 243 9.12 58.37 11.44
C SER A 243 9.57 57.80 10.09
N LEU A 244 9.33 56.51 9.86
CA LEU A 244 9.72 55.70 8.70
C LEU A 244 9.39 56.25 7.28
N ARG A 245 8.80 57.45 7.15
CA ARG A 245 8.40 58.06 5.87
C ARG A 245 9.31 59.16 5.32
N GLU A 246 10.29 59.68 6.07
CA GLU A 246 11.07 60.84 5.60
C GLU A 246 12.59 60.70 5.74
N LEU A 247 13.20 59.80 4.95
CA LEU A 247 14.65 59.78 4.71
C LEU A 247 14.93 60.13 3.24
N LYS A 248 15.06 61.42 2.95
CA LYS A 248 15.50 61.94 1.64
C LYS A 248 16.70 62.87 1.86
N LYS A 249 17.79 62.56 1.13
CA LYS A 249 19.12 63.21 1.10
C LYS A 249 19.98 62.92 2.33
N TYR A 250 20.99 62.07 2.16
CA TYR A 250 22.43 62.34 2.17
C TYR A 250 23.16 60.98 1.93
N SER A 251 24.42 61.03 1.47
CA SER A 251 25.22 59.93 0.91
C SER A 251 26.39 59.67 1.86
N THR A 252 26.71 58.43 2.26
CA THR A 252 27.72 57.56 1.60
C THR A 252 27.44 56.05 1.82
N LYS A 253 28.28 55.16 1.25
CA LYS A 253 28.11 53.69 1.12
C LYS A 253 27.35 53.00 2.27
N LYS A 254 26.37 52.16 1.93
CA LYS A 254 25.56 51.38 2.89
C LYS A 254 25.87 49.89 2.80
N LEU A 255 26.19 49.28 3.93
CA LEU A 255 26.45 47.85 4.09
C LEU A 255 25.35 47.23 4.95
N ALA A 256 24.72 46.16 4.47
CA ALA A 256 23.88 45.30 5.29
C ALA A 256 24.68 44.03 5.64
N SER A 257 24.87 43.78 6.92
CA SER A 257 25.57 42.60 7.43
C SER A 257 24.75 41.84 8.46
N ILE A 258 24.93 40.53 8.52
CA ILE A 258 24.43 39.67 9.61
C ILE A 258 25.63 39.21 10.40
N THR A 259 25.55 39.34 11.72
CA THR A 259 26.56 38.81 12.64
C THR A 259 25.95 37.70 13.48
N ASP A 260 26.57 36.53 13.45
CA ASP A 260 26.23 35.46 14.37
C ASP A 260 26.79 35.78 15.75
N VAL A 261 25.93 35.84 16.77
CA VAL A 261 26.30 36.31 18.11
C VAL A 261 27.16 35.29 18.87
N LYS A 262 27.10 34.00 18.51
CA LYS A 262 27.90 32.95 19.15
C LYS A 262 29.28 32.79 18.54
N SER A 263 29.39 32.87 17.22
CA SER A 263 30.68 32.72 16.53
C SER A 263 31.41 34.06 16.35
N GLY A 264 30.70 35.18 16.40
CA GLY A 264 31.24 36.51 16.10
C GLY A 264 31.50 36.75 14.61
N GLU A 265 31.17 35.79 13.74
CA GLU A 265 31.42 35.87 12.31
C GLU A 265 30.39 36.80 11.65
N THR A 266 30.88 37.81 10.93
CA THR A 266 30.04 38.81 10.24
C THR A 266 30.06 38.55 8.74
N LYS A 267 28.88 38.33 8.16
CA LYS A 267 28.73 38.14 6.71
C LYS A 267 28.01 39.34 6.11
N VAL A 268 28.69 40.04 5.19
CA VAL A 268 28.08 41.10 4.37
C VAL A 268 27.15 40.44 3.35
N ILE A 269 25.87 40.81 3.41
CA ILE A 269 24.82 40.16 2.61
C ILE A 269 24.58 40.93 1.31
N LYS A 270 24.80 42.25 1.33
CA LYS A 270 24.62 43.11 0.15
C LYS A 270 25.34 44.44 0.30
N GLU A 271 26.06 44.83 -0.75
CA GLU A 271 26.58 46.19 -0.93
C GLU A 271 25.61 46.99 -1.79
N PHE A 272 25.27 48.21 -1.39
CA PHE A 272 24.39 49.10 -2.15
C PHE A 272 25.19 50.18 -2.88
N GLU A 273 24.91 50.35 -4.17
CA GLU A 273 25.53 51.40 -4.98
C GLU A 273 24.95 52.79 -4.63
N PRO A 274 25.81 53.82 -4.48
CA PRO A 274 25.35 55.19 -4.24
C PRO A 274 24.41 55.69 -5.36
N GLY A 275 23.30 56.34 -4.98
CA GLY A 275 22.40 57.01 -5.92
C GLY A 275 21.33 56.15 -6.58
N LYS A 276 21.30 54.82 -6.36
CA LYS A 276 20.21 53.95 -6.84
C LYS A 276 19.07 53.85 -5.83
N ARG A 277 17.83 53.91 -6.33
CA ARG A 277 16.60 53.87 -5.52
C ARG A 277 16.16 52.41 -5.35
N TYR A 278 16.38 51.85 -4.16
CA TYR A 278 15.93 50.49 -3.83
C TYR A 278 14.67 50.58 -2.98
N VAL A 279 13.51 50.26 -3.57
CA VAL A 279 12.22 50.21 -2.87
C VAL A 279 11.83 48.73 -2.76
N GLY A 280 12.03 48.13 -1.59
CA GLY A 280 11.69 46.71 -1.35
C GLY A 280 12.52 45.98 -0.29
N THR A 281 13.55 46.61 0.28
CA THR A 281 14.70 45.90 0.88
C THR A 281 14.48 45.19 2.22
N VAL A 282 13.50 45.56 3.05
CA VAL A 282 13.25 44.77 4.27
C VAL A 282 12.52 43.47 3.95
N ARG A 283 11.53 43.54 3.04
CA ARG A 283 10.78 42.36 2.62
C ARG A 283 11.63 41.43 1.76
N GLU A 284 12.44 41.96 0.84
CA GLU A 284 13.37 41.14 0.05
C GLU A 284 14.50 40.50 0.90
N VAL A 285 14.95 41.14 1.98
CA VAL A 285 15.93 40.53 2.88
C VAL A 285 15.28 39.46 3.75
N LEU A 286 14.04 39.69 4.22
CA LEU A 286 13.27 38.69 4.98
C LEU A 286 12.81 37.52 4.10
N ASP A 287 12.47 37.74 2.83
CA ASP A 287 12.10 36.71 1.86
C ASP A 287 13.31 35.83 1.46
N ASN A 288 14.54 36.29 1.70
CA ASN A 288 15.78 35.53 1.48
C ASN A 288 16.36 34.91 2.77
N CYS A 289 15.76 35.18 3.94
CA CYS A 289 16.09 34.50 5.18
C CYS A 289 15.06 33.40 5.39
N GLU A 290 15.46 32.12 5.30
CA GLU A 290 14.66 31.00 5.78
C GLU A 290 14.32 31.26 7.26
N THR A 291 13.15 31.84 7.49
CA THR A 291 12.72 32.21 8.83
C THR A 291 12.30 30.92 9.52
N LEU A 292 13.19 30.40 10.35
CA LEU A 292 12.94 29.23 11.18
C LEU A 292 12.16 29.64 12.43
N TYR A 293 10.92 29.18 12.52
CA TYR A 293 10.04 29.29 13.68
C TYR A 293 10.44 28.24 14.71
N HIS A 294 10.69 28.68 15.94
CA HIS A 294 10.85 27.80 17.09
C HIS A 294 9.47 27.32 17.55
N VAL A 295 9.21 26.03 17.40
CA VAL A 295 7.96 25.37 17.76
C VAL A 295 8.21 24.49 18.97
N VAL A 296 7.42 24.70 20.03
CA VAL A 296 7.44 23.86 21.22
C VAL A 296 6.15 23.02 21.19
N PHE A 297 6.30 21.71 21.08
CA PHE A 297 5.20 20.75 21.07
C PHE A 297 4.70 20.45 22.49
N ASP A 298 3.48 19.92 22.62
CA ASP A 298 2.85 19.58 23.91
C ASP A 298 3.66 18.56 24.74
N ASP A 299 4.53 17.77 24.11
CA ASP A 299 5.44 16.84 24.77
C ASP A 299 6.77 17.48 25.22
N GLY A 300 6.90 18.80 25.05
CA GLY A 300 8.09 19.57 25.39
C GLY A 300 9.21 19.48 24.34
N LYS A 301 8.98 18.81 23.21
CA LYS A 301 9.95 18.78 22.10
C LYS A 301 10.03 20.16 21.45
N GLU A 302 11.23 20.60 21.16
CA GLU A 302 11.50 21.86 20.47
C GLU A 302 12.05 21.60 19.06
N GLU A 303 11.44 22.19 18.03
CA GLU A 303 11.93 22.12 16.65
C GLU A 303 11.97 23.51 16.01
N TYR A 304 12.82 23.67 15.00
CA TYR A 304 12.94 24.89 14.20
C TYR A 304 12.44 24.58 12.78
N MET A 305 11.33 25.19 12.37
CA MET A 305 10.64 24.89 11.10
C MET A 305 10.51 26.15 10.26
N ASN A 306 10.64 26.08 8.93
CA ASN A 306 10.34 27.24 8.09
C ASN A 306 8.82 27.55 8.07
N PHE A 307 8.43 28.71 7.55
CA PHE A 307 7.02 29.13 7.53
C PHE A 307 6.13 28.17 6.74
N GLU A 308 6.63 27.65 5.62
CA GLU A 308 5.94 26.69 4.76
C GLU A 308 5.63 25.38 5.51
N ASP A 309 6.59 24.86 6.26
CA ASP A 309 6.46 23.66 7.11
C ASP A 309 5.51 23.94 8.29
N LEU A 310 5.53 25.14 8.87
CA LEU A 310 4.64 25.55 9.95
C LEU A 310 3.17 25.69 9.49
N LYS A 311 2.98 26.23 8.28
CA LYS A 311 1.67 26.32 7.62
C LYS A 311 1.15 24.94 7.24
N ASP A 312 2.05 24.00 6.98
CA ASP A 312 1.73 22.61 6.72
C ASP A 312 1.45 21.80 7.99
N ALA A 313 2.05 22.17 9.12
CA ALA A 313 1.87 21.55 10.43
C ALA A 313 0.62 22.05 11.20
N SER A 314 0.20 23.31 11.02
CA SER A 314 -0.87 23.95 11.81
C SER A 314 -2.28 23.90 11.21
N LEU A 315 -2.48 23.14 10.12
CA LEU A 315 -3.83 22.86 9.64
C LEU A 315 -4.39 21.70 10.46
N GLU A 316 -5.32 21.99 11.37
CA GLU A 316 -6.16 20.97 11.96
C GLU A 316 -6.69 20.06 10.84
N ASP A 317 -6.37 18.77 10.93
CA ASP A 317 -6.85 17.82 9.96
C ASP A 317 -8.36 17.67 10.21
N PRO A 318 -9.23 18.03 9.24
CA PRO A 318 -10.68 17.85 9.40
C PRO A 318 -11.04 16.38 9.65
N TRP A 319 -10.12 15.47 9.30
CA TRP A 319 -10.17 14.07 9.66
C TRP A 319 -9.53 13.85 11.03
N SER A 320 -10.24 14.25 12.08
CA SER A 320 -9.72 14.23 13.45
C SER A 320 -9.13 12.89 13.90
N ILE A 321 -9.62 11.76 13.36
CA ILE A 321 -9.05 10.42 13.60
C ILE A 321 -7.96 10.08 12.58
N GLY A 322 -8.12 10.48 11.31
CA GLY A 322 -7.10 10.40 10.27
C GLY A 322 -7.55 9.68 9.01
N ALA A 323 -6.58 9.31 8.16
CA ALA A 323 -6.76 8.56 6.92
C ALA A 323 -6.16 7.15 7.06
N ASP A 324 -7.02 6.13 7.01
CA ASP A 324 -6.65 4.71 7.04
C ASP A 324 -6.59 4.18 5.60
N VAL A 325 -5.38 3.89 5.13
CA VAL A 325 -5.18 3.24 3.84
C VAL A 325 -5.25 1.74 4.05
N VAL A 326 -6.20 1.09 3.37
CA VAL A 326 -6.43 -0.34 3.50
C VAL A 326 -6.16 -1.05 2.18
N VAL A 327 -5.21 -1.98 2.21
CA VAL A 327 -4.88 -2.85 1.08
C VAL A 327 -5.45 -4.24 1.34
N TYR A 328 -6.35 -4.69 0.46
CA TYR A 328 -6.92 -6.03 0.49
C TYR A 328 -6.27 -6.92 -0.57
N ARG A 329 -6.11 -8.20 -0.23
CA ARG A 329 -5.62 -9.24 -1.13
C ARG A 329 -6.76 -9.80 -1.95
N ASP A 330 -6.50 -9.94 -3.25
CA ASP A 330 -7.13 -10.81 -4.27
C ASP A 330 -8.65 -11.05 -4.23
N GLY A 331 -9.40 -10.24 -3.51
CA GLY A 331 -10.83 -10.42 -3.29
C GLY A 331 -11.29 -11.55 -2.39
N ASN A 332 -10.35 -12.23 -1.73
CA ASN A 332 -10.71 -13.20 -0.70
C ASN A 332 -10.99 -12.56 0.66
N ASP A 333 -10.46 -11.37 0.89
CA ASP A 333 -10.65 -10.66 2.14
C ASP A 333 -12.10 -10.12 2.24
N SER A 334 -12.72 -10.40 3.38
CA SER A 334 -13.94 -9.71 3.79
C SER A 334 -13.58 -8.31 4.27
N ILE A 335 -14.36 -7.31 3.89
CA ILE A 335 -14.42 -6.08 4.68
C ILE A 335 -15.48 -6.32 5.76
N GLY A 336 -14.99 -6.57 6.98
CA GLY A 336 -15.76 -6.92 8.17
C GLY A 336 -16.74 -5.83 8.62
N TRP A 337 -17.63 -6.20 9.53
CA TRP A 337 -18.68 -5.35 10.09
C TRP A 337 -18.10 -4.13 10.81
N HIS A 338 -18.36 -2.92 10.32
CA HIS A 338 -17.87 -1.66 10.92
C HIS A 338 -18.82 -1.05 11.96
N SER A 339 -19.81 -1.80 12.47
CA SER A 339 -20.87 -1.20 13.29
C SER A 339 -20.57 -1.12 14.78
N ASP A 340 -19.60 -1.89 15.27
CA ASP A 340 -19.40 -2.18 16.70
C ASP A 340 -18.24 -1.42 17.36
N ASN A 341 -17.31 -0.85 16.61
CA ASN A 341 -16.26 0.02 17.15
C ASN A 341 -16.38 1.41 16.57
N LYS A 342 -17.19 2.25 17.22
CA LYS A 342 -17.24 3.67 16.93
C LYS A 342 -16.39 4.36 17.97
N GLN A 343 -15.21 4.87 17.61
CA GLN A 343 -14.54 5.93 18.39
C GLN A 343 -15.32 7.26 18.26
N GLY A 344 -16.65 7.20 18.44
CA GLY A 344 -17.55 8.32 18.19
C GLY A 344 -17.44 8.89 16.77
N GLU A 345 -17.19 8.06 15.76
CA GLU A 345 -17.09 8.49 14.36
C GLU A 345 -18.34 9.26 13.95
N THR A 346 -18.17 10.54 13.63
CA THR A 346 -19.22 11.43 13.15
C THR A 346 -19.33 11.37 11.63
N THR A 347 -18.23 11.03 10.94
CA THR A 347 -18.18 10.92 9.48
C THR A 347 -17.13 9.89 9.06
N LEU A 348 -17.49 9.04 8.10
CA LEU A 348 -16.57 8.15 7.40
C LEU A 348 -16.64 8.42 5.90
N PHE A 349 -15.52 8.70 5.25
CA PHE A 349 -15.44 8.89 3.79
C PHE A 349 -14.49 7.88 3.17
N THR A 350 -15.02 6.98 2.33
CA THR A 350 -14.25 5.88 1.73
C THR A 350 -14.10 6.08 0.23
N VAL A 351 -12.86 6.09 -0.26
CA VAL A 351 -12.51 6.20 -1.69
C VAL A 351 -11.95 4.89 -2.20
N VAL A 352 -12.42 4.42 -3.36
CA VAL A 352 -11.85 3.24 -4.02
C VAL A 352 -10.73 3.69 -4.96
N ILE A 353 -9.47 3.41 -4.62
CA ILE A 353 -8.32 3.80 -5.43
C ILE A 353 -8.06 2.76 -6.53
N GLU A 354 -7.96 1.49 -6.13
CA GLU A 354 -7.67 0.39 -7.03
C GLU A 354 -8.70 -0.72 -6.87
N CYS A 355 -9.27 -1.13 -8.00
CA CYS A 355 -10.09 -2.33 -8.08
C CYS A 355 -9.99 -2.91 -9.50
N ASN A 356 -9.33 -4.05 -9.64
CA ASN A 356 -9.03 -4.68 -10.93
C ASN A 356 -10.19 -5.50 -11.52
N SER A 357 -11.42 -5.35 -11.01
CA SER A 357 -12.59 -5.91 -11.70
C SER A 357 -13.13 -4.89 -12.69
N LYS A 358 -13.41 -5.34 -13.92
CA LYS A 358 -14.24 -4.58 -14.89
C LYS A 358 -15.60 -4.20 -14.28
N GLU A 359 -16.03 -4.95 -13.27
CA GLU A 359 -17.26 -4.69 -12.52
C GLU A 359 -17.02 -3.78 -11.31
N PRO A 360 -17.96 -2.88 -10.99
CA PRO A 360 -17.91 -2.08 -9.76
C PRO A 360 -17.97 -2.95 -8.51
N ARG A 361 -17.42 -2.45 -7.41
CA ARG A 361 -17.51 -3.13 -6.12
C ARG A 361 -18.86 -2.90 -5.49
N VAL A 362 -19.42 -3.98 -4.96
CA VAL A 362 -20.70 -3.93 -4.25
C VAL A 362 -20.44 -3.74 -2.76
N VAL A 363 -20.67 -2.52 -2.27
CA VAL A 363 -20.72 -2.17 -0.85
C VAL A 363 -22.15 -2.39 -0.38
N THR A 364 -22.35 -3.30 0.57
CA THR A 364 -23.67 -3.60 1.13
C THR A 364 -23.82 -2.93 2.49
N PHE A 365 -24.88 -2.14 2.67
CA PHE A 365 -25.34 -1.62 3.94
C PHE A 365 -26.52 -2.46 4.41
N CYS A 366 -26.44 -2.97 5.63
CA CYS A 366 -27.47 -3.75 6.29
C CYS A 366 -27.89 -3.05 7.59
N PRO A 367 -29.14 -3.18 8.06
CA PRO A 367 -29.53 -2.70 9.37
C PRO A 367 -28.69 -3.39 10.45
N GLY A 368 -28.18 -2.62 11.41
CA GLY A 368 -27.52 -3.16 12.60
C GLY A 368 -28.50 -3.84 13.56
N GLY A 369 -27.97 -4.65 14.49
CA GLY A 369 -28.77 -5.34 15.52
C GLY A 369 -29.22 -6.76 15.14
N LYS A 370 -29.77 -7.49 16.12
CA LYS A 370 -30.19 -8.89 15.95
C LYS A 370 -31.58 -9.03 15.33
N THR A 371 -32.44 -8.04 15.52
CA THR A 371 -33.85 -8.05 15.09
C THR A 371 -34.09 -6.98 14.03
N LEU A 372 -34.71 -7.39 12.91
CA LEU A 372 -35.12 -6.47 11.85
C LEU A 372 -36.49 -5.87 12.18
N GLU A 373 -36.58 -4.55 12.07
CA GLU A 373 -37.83 -3.79 12.23
C GLU A 373 -38.54 -3.66 10.89
N GLU A 374 -39.86 -3.45 10.92
CA GLU A 374 -40.61 -3.07 9.70
C GLU A 374 -39.95 -1.84 9.07
N GLY A 375 -39.74 -1.88 7.75
CA GLY A 375 -39.10 -0.79 7.05
C GLY A 375 -37.58 -0.82 7.05
N ALA A 376 -36.93 -1.73 7.80
CA ALA A 376 -35.47 -1.82 7.80
C ALA A 376 -34.92 -2.08 6.39
N GLU A 377 -33.91 -1.33 5.96
CA GLU A 377 -33.48 -1.33 4.56
C GLU A 377 -32.16 -2.07 4.37
N GLN A 378 -32.00 -2.72 3.23
CA GLN A 378 -30.70 -3.19 2.76
C GLN A 378 -30.35 -2.49 1.46
N ILE A 379 -29.15 -1.91 1.42
CA ILE A 379 -28.66 -1.15 0.27
C ILE A 379 -27.40 -1.81 -0.27
N GLN A 380 -27.24 -1.80 -1.59
CA GLN A 380 -26.05 -2.24 -2.29
C GLN A 380 -25.60 -1.15 -3.26
N LEU A 381 -24.48 -0.49 -2.95
CA LEU A 381 -23.85 0.50 -3.83
C LEU A 381 -22.80 -0.16 -4.70
N ARG A 382 -22.76 0.24 -5.98
CA ARG A 382 -21.78 -0.16 -6.99
C ARG A 382 -20.75 0.94 -7.12
N VAL A 383 -19.63 0.82 -6.41
CA VAL A 383 -18.57 1.83 -6.34
C VAL A 383 -17.46 1.48 -7.33
N HIS A 384 -17.19 2.35 -8.30
CA HIS A 384 -16.11 2.18 -9.27
C HIS A 384 -14.77 2.72 -8.74
N PRO A 385 -13.62 2.35 -9.34
CA PRO A 385 -12.35 3.05 -9.07
C PRO A 385 -12.49 4.55 -9.30
N GLY A 386 -12.14 5.35 -8.29
CA GLY A 386 -12.23 6.80 -8.27
C GLY A 386 -13.52 7.34 -7.68
N ASP A 387 -14.53 6.49 -7.50
CA ASP A 387 -15.74 6.84 -6.75
C ASP A 387 -15.49 6.69 -5.25
N ALA A 388 -16.36 7.34 -4.48
CA ALA A 388 -16.37 7.29 -3.04
C ALA A 388 -17.79 7.16 -2.51
N TYR A 389 -17.88 6.84 -1.22
CA TYR A 389 -19.11 7.02 -0.46
C TYR A 389 -18.76 7.55 0.92
N TRP A 390 -19.70 8.24 1.55
CA TRP A 390 -19.55 8.64 2.94
C TRP A 390 -20.82 8.47 3.75
N CYS A 391 -20.62 8.25 5.05
CA CYS A 391 -21.65 7.93 6.02
C CYS A 391 -21.52 8.86 7.22
N ASP A 392 -22.62 9.51 7.59
CA ASP A 392 -22.71 10.26 8.84
C ASP A 392 -22.77 9.34 10.08
N GLY A 393 -22.63 9.91 11.28
CA GLY A 393 -22.67 9.13 12.51
C GLY A 393 -24.01 8.42 12.73
N ALA A 394 -25.13 8.96 12.22
CA ALA A 394 -26.46 8.34 12.35
C ALA A 394 -26.56 7.06 11.50
N SER A 395 -26.17 7.11 10.23
CA SER A 395 -26.13 5.94 9.35
C SER A 395 -25.19 4.86 9.89
N GLN A 396 -24.04 5.25 10.43
CA GLN A 396 -23.11 4.31 11.07
C GLN A 396 -23.72 3.64 12.31
N ARG A 397 -24.54 4.36 13.09
CA ARG A 397 -25.26 3.78 14.26
C ARG A 397 -26.33 2.79 13.83
N GLY A 398 -27.12 3.15 12.82
CA GLY A 398 -28.25 2.34 12.37
C GLY A 398 -27.88 1.16 11.47
N TYR A 399 -26.74 1.25 10.77
CA TYR A 399 -26.37 0.32 9.71
C TYR A 399 -24.92 -0.17 9.81
N VAL A 400 -24.71 -1.38 9.30
CA VAL A 400 -23.42 -2.02 9.10
C VAL A 400 -23.12 -2.02 7.61
N HIS A 401 -21.94 -1.56 7.20
CA HIS A 401 -21.49 -1.71 5.83
C HIS A 401 -20.45 -2.82 5.69
N ARG A 402 -20.46 -3.51 4.54
CA ARG A 402 -19.54 -4.60 4.21
C ARG A 402 -19.31 -4.66 2.70
N VAL A 403 -18.13 -5.11 2.29
CA VAL A 403 -17.88 -5.43 0.88
C VAL A 403 -18.00 -6.94 0.69
N ALA A 404 -18.80 -7.34 -0.29
CA ALA A 404 -19.03 -8.75 -0.57
C ALA A 404 -17.72 -9.43 -0.99
N LYS A 405 -17.48 -10.64 -0.47
CA LYS A 405 -16.42 -11.52 -0.98
C LYS A 405 -16.70 -11.81 -2.45
N VAL A 406 -15.65 -11.91 -3.26
CA VAL A 406 -15.81 -12.41 -4.63
C VAL A 406 -16.39 -13.82 -4.53
N SER A 407 -17.48 -14.06 -5.27
CA SER A 407 -18.18 -15.33 -5.22
C SER A 407 -17.22 -16.46 -5.60
N LYS A 408 -17.40 -17.64 -4.99
CA LYS A 408 -16.56 -18.81 -5.29
C LYS A 408 -16.67 -19.24 -6.76
N SER A 409 -17.80 -18.97 -7.41
CA SER A 409 -17.98 -19.27 -8.85
C SER A 409 -17.04 -18.46 -9.73
N SER A 410 -16.73 -17.21 -9.37
CA SER A 410 -15.71 -16.40 -10.05
C SER A 410 -14.28 -16.88 -9.81
N ARG A 411 -14.04 -17.75 -8.80
CA ARG A 411 -12.71 -18.31 -8.53
C ARG A 411 -12.34 -19.47 -9.46
N GLY A 412 -13.32 -20.05 -10.16
CA GLY A 412 -13.13 -21.23 -11.02
C GLY A 412 -12.61 -20.91 -12.42
N THR A 413 -12.80 -19.68 -12.90
CA THR A 413 -12.18 -19.23 -14.15
C THR A 413 -10.70 -18.99 -13.90
N LYS A 414 -9.86 -19.87 -14.45
CA LYS A 414 -8.38 -19.90 -14.34
C LYS A 414 -7.65 -18.61 -14.78
N GLN A 415 -8.35 -17.51 -15.06
CA GLN A 415 -7.72 -16.21 -15.23
C GLN A 415 -7.44 -15.63 -13.84
N GLY A 416 -6.17 -15.71 -13.46
CA GLY A 416 -5.62 -15.31 -12.18
C GLY A 416 -5.74 -13.82 -11.90
N HIS A 417 -6.95 -13.37 -11.55
CA HIS A 417 -7.14 -12.02 -11.02
C HIS A 417 -6.81 -12.01 -9.52
N SER A 418 -5.53 -12.24 -9.18
CA SER A 418 -4.93 -11.97 -7.86
C SER A 418 -4.81 -10.46 -7.62
N SER A 419 -5.90 -9.76 -7.81
CA SER A 419 -5.87 -8.32 -7.89
C SER A 419 -5.95 -7.69 -6.52
N ARG A 420 -4.88 -6.98 -6.18
CA ARG A 420 -4.83 -6.02 -5.10
C ARG A 420 -6.02 -5.07 -5.16
N ARG A 421 -6.47 -4.63 -3.99
CA ARG A 421 -7.45 -3.56 -3.87
C ARG A 421 -6.93 -2.57 -2.87
N ILE A 422 -7.08 -1.29 -3.20
CA ILE A 422 -6.64 -0.20 -2.35
C ILE A 422 -7.84 0.70 -2.13
N VAL A 423 -8.19 0.91 -0.87
CA VAL A 423 -9.16 1.93 -0.46
C VAL A 423 -8.52 2.87 0.54
N VAL A 424 -8.98 4.11 0.56
CA VAL A 424 -8.60 5.10 1.56
C VAL A 424 -9.85 5.46 2.35
N VAL A 425 -9.80 5.32 3.67
CA VAL A 425 -10.90 5.61 4.58
C VAL A 425 -10.51 6.80 5.44
N PHE A 426 -11.11 7.96 5.19
CA PHE A 426 -10.97 9.12 6.05
C PHE A 426 -12.01 9.09 7.16
N ARG A 427 -11.58 9.42 8.38
CA ARG A 427 -12.36 9.28 9.61
C ARG A 427 -12.36 10.58 10.39
N ALA A 428 -13.56 11.10 10.67
CA ALA A 428 -13.76 12.19 11.61
C ALA A 428 -14.62 11.70 12.77
N GLY A 429 -14.26 12.09 13.99
CA GLY A 429 -14.92 11.64 15.22
C GLY A 429 -14.17 12.10 16.47
N ARG A 430 -14.29 11.33 17.55
CA ARG A 430 -13.53 11.58 18.78
C ARG A 430 -12.15 10.93 18.63
N PRO A 431 -11.06 11.71 18.53
CA PRO A 431 -9.72 11.12 18.49
C PRO A 431 -9.41 10.42 19.82
N GLU A 432 -8.69 9.31 19.76
CA GLU A 432 -8.10 8.67 20.93
C GLU A 432 -6.57 8.78 20.85
N PHE A 433 -5.94 8.98 22.01
CA PHE A 433 -4.50 8.87 22.13
C PHE A 433 -4.11 7.42 22.34
N MET A 434 -3.08 7.00 21.62
CA MET A 434 -2.63 5.62 21.56
C MET A 434 -1.13 5.58 21.81
N GLU A 435 -0.76 5.12 23.00
CA GLU A 435 0.65 4.93 23.38
C GLU A 435 1.28 3.80 22.58
N ASP A 436 0.52 2.72 22.34
CA ASP A 436 1.00 1.51 21.70
C ASP A 436 0.32 1.18 20.36
N ASP A 437 1.11 0.56 19.48
CA ASP A 437 0.70 0.00 18.21
C ASP A 437 0.92 -1.52 18.28
N ASN A 438 -0.12 -2.32 18.06
CA ASN A 438 0.01 -3.79 18.03
C ASN A 438 0.06 -4.37 16.62
N GLY A 439 0.17 -3.49 15.62
CA GLY A 439 0.48 -3.84 14.25
C GLY A 439 1.95 -4.20 14.14
N GLN A 440 2.19 -5.38 13.60
CA GLN A 440 3.55 -5.72 13.16
C GLN A 440 3.80 -4.96 11.86
N PRO A 441 4.99 -4.39 11.63
CA PRO A 441 5.38 -3.98 10.29
C PRO A 441 4.99 -5.07 9.31
N ALA A 442 4.23 -4.70 8.28
CA ALA A 442 4.08 -5.53 7.10
C ALA A 442 5.45 -5.50 6.45
N TYR A 443 6.38 -6.24 7.04
CA TYR A 443 7.75 -6.31 6.58
C TYR A 443 7.65 -6.58 5.09
N ASP A 444 8.36 -5.77 4.33
CA ASP A 444 8.63 -6.10 2.95
C ASP A 444 9.40 -7.43 2.99
N GLU A 445 8.67 -8.55 2.88
CA GLU A 445 9.26 -9.88 2.79
C GLU A 445 10.23 -9.95 1.59
N SER A 446 10.22 -8.95 0.69
CA SER A 446 11.17 -8.79 -0.42
C SER A 446 12.52 -8.21 0.00
N GLN A 447 12.66 -7.71 1.22
CA GLN A 447 13.94 -7.24 1.80
C GLN A 447 14.56 -8.21 2.78
N ARG A 448 13.89 -9.33 3.11
CA ARG A 448 14.50 -10.34 3.97
C ARG A 448 15.62 -11.04 3.22
N GLU A 449 16.84 -10.80 3.66
CA GLU A 449 17.96 -11.64 3.25
C GLU A 449 17.67 -13.09 3.68
N PRO A 450 17.82 -14.07 2.76
CA PRO A 450 17.64 -15.47 3.10
C PRO A 450 18.65 -15.84 4.20
N GLN A 451 18.15 -16.35 5.31
CA GLN A 451 19.00 -16.76 6.42
C GLN A 451 19.32 -18.23 6.24
N PHE A 452 20.50 -18.60 5.76
CA PHE A 452 20.89 -20.00 5.61
C PHE A 452 21.48 -20.58 6.91
N GLY A 453 21.48 -21.91 7.03
CA GLY A 453 22.07 -22.59 8.19
C GLY A 453 21.13 -22.72 9.40
N HIS A 454 21.70 -22.99 10.58
CA HIS A 454 20.93 -23.16 11.82
C HIS A 454 20.53 -21.81 12.40
N LEU A 455 19.31 -21.69 12.95
CA LEU A 455 18.77 -20.46 13.56
C LEU A 455 18.40 -20.64 15.04
N GLY A 456 19.22 -21.37 15.80
CA GLY A 456 18.95 -21.62 17.22
C GLY A 456 17.86 -22.66 17.52
N TYR A 457 17.33 -23.33 16.49
CA TYR A 457 16.42 -24.47 16.66
C TYR A 457 17.21 -25.74 16.95
N ASN A 458 16.74 -26.52 17.92
CA ASN A 458 17.32 -27.82 18.22
C ASN A 458 16.76 -28.86 17.26
N GLU A 459 17.66 -29.66 16.67
CA GLU A 459 17.23 -30.78 15.85
C GLU A 459 16.36 -31.74 16.68
N PHE A 460 15.34 -32.29 16.03
CA PHE A 460 14.32 -33.21 16.56
C PHE A 460 13.34 -32.61 17.57
N GLU A 461 13.48 -31.33 17.94
CA GLU A 461 12.43 -30.62 18.65
C GLU A 461 11.29 -30.26 17.71
N SER A 462 10.08 -30.21 18.29
CA SER A 462 8.84 -29.91 17.56
C SER A 462 8.38 -28.51 17.92
N TYR A 463 8.03 -27.74 16.90
CA TYR A 463 7.58 -26.36 17.01
C TYR A 463 6.21 -26.22 16.34
N ASN A 464 5.35 -25.35 16.87
CA ASN A 464 4.17 -24.94 16.13
C ASN A 464 4.55 -23.89 15.06
N ARG A 465 3.60 -23.54 14.19
CA ARG A 465 3.88 -22.61 13.08
C ARG A 465 4.29 -21.22 13.56
N ASP A 466 3.64 -20.73 14.61
CA ASP A 466 3.87 -19.39 15.16
C ASP A 466 5.26 -19.31 15.82
N GLU A 467 5.70 -20.37 16.51
CA GLU A 467 7.06 -20.49 17.07
C GLU A 467 8.12 -20.43 15.96
N LEU A 468 7.90 -21.08 14.81
CA LEU A 468 8.81 -21.03 13.66
C LEU A 468 8.83 -19.66 12.98
N GLU A 469 7.71 -18.95 12.94
CA GLU A 469 7.61 -17.60 12.36
C GLU A 469 8.31 -16.59 13.28
N VAL A 470 8.01 -16.61 14.57
CA VAL A 470 8.61 -15.70 15.57
C VAL A 470 10.12 -15.87 15.65
N GLY A 471 10.62 -17.12 15.63
CA GLY A 471 12.05 -17.37 15.73
C GLY A 471 12.78 -17.37 14.37
N GLY A 472 12.17 -16.94 13.27
CA GLY A 472 12.85 -16.89 11.96
C GLY A 472 13.07 -18.24 11.25
N GLY A 473 12.61 -19.35 11.81
CA GLY A 473 12.86 -20.70 11.30
C GLY A 473 12.15 -20.97 9.98
N HIS A 474 10.89 -20.52 9.89
CA HIS A 474 10.10 -20.55 8.68
C HIS A 474 9.00 -19.47 8.71
N MET A 475 9.20 -18.39 7.94
CA MET A 475 8.41 -17.15 8.05
C MET A 475 7.05 -17.16 7.35
N MET A 476 6.84 -18.00 6.33
CA MET A 476 5.54 -17.97 5.64
C MET A 476 4.42 -18.50 6.54
N ALA A 477 3.40 -17.71 6.85
CA ALA A 477 2.21 -18.20 7.55
C ALA A 477 1.52 -19.38 6.81
N LYS A 478 1.54 -19.37 5.46
CA LYS A 478 0.97 -20.41 4.60
C LYS A 478 1.95 -20.75 3.47
N GLY A 479 2.50 -21.96 3.49
CA GLY A 479 3.42 -22.41 2.45
C GLY A 479 4.31 -23.54 2.94
N GLY A 480 4.65 -24.46 2.04
CA GLY A 480 5.61 -25.53 2.33
C GLY A 480 7.06 -25.09 2.23
N MET A 481 7.33 -23.84 1.87
CA MET A 481 8.68 -23.34 1.63
C MET A 481 8.84 -21.97 2.25
N ASN A 482 10.08 -21.60 2.53
CA ASN A 482 10.45 -20.26 2.97
C ASN A 482 11.42 -19.70 1.92
N VAL A 483 11.00 -18.62 1.26
CA VAL A 483 11.77 -17.90 0.24
C VAL A 483 11.65 -16.41 0.52
N SER A 484 12.65 -15.61 0.13
CA SER A 484 12.45 -14.16 0.09
C SER A 484 11.43 -13.78 -0.99
N ALA A 485 10.74 -12.65 -0.83
CA ALA A 485 9.67 -12.26 -1.77
C ALA A 485 10.17 -11.67 -3.10
N ARG A 486 11.47 -11.78 -3.44
CA ARG A 486 11.99 -11.53 -4.80
C ARG A 486 12.28 -12.81 -5.61
N PRO A 487 11.36 -13.78 -5.80
CA PRO A 487 11.52 -14.74 -6.88
C PRO A 487 11.58 -13.98 -8.21
N PRO A 488 12.46 -14.35 -9.17
CA PRO A 488 13.30 -15.54 -9.19
C PRO A 488 14.65 -15.43 -8.45
N GLU A 489 15.04 -14.28 -7.93
CA GLU A 489 16.43 -14.01 -7.58
C GLU A 489 16.94 -14.62 -6.26
N THR A 490 16.14 -15.35 -5.49
CA THR A 490 16.62 -15.88 -4.19
C THR A 490 16.41 -17.37 -3.99
N ALA A 491 17.46 -18.02 -3.48
CA ALA A 491 17.43 -19.38 -2.99
C ALA A 491 16.47 -19.54 -1.79
N ALA A 492 15.89 -20.73 -1.65
CA ALA A 492 15.08 -21.11 -0.49
C ALA A 492 15.97 -21.39 0.73
N ASP A 493 15.53 -20.97 1.91
CA ASP A 493 16.29 -21.12 3.17
C ASP A 493 15.68 -22.18 4.12
N ALA A 494 14.38 -22.47 3.98
CA ALA A 494 13.70 -23.53 4.71
C ALA A 494 12.57 -24.19 3.91
N VAL A 495 12.22 -25.43 4.27
CA VAL A 495 11.10 -26.19 3.71
C VAL A 495 10.34 -26.91 4.83
N LEU A 496 9.00 -26.83 4.78
CA LEU A 496 8.11 -27.72 5.50
C LEU A 496 7.70 -28.90 4.62
N LEU A 497 7.91 -30.10 5.14
CA LEU A 497 7.38 -31.33 4.61
C LEU A 497 6.06 -31.62 5.32
N SER A 498 4.94 -31.41 4.62
CA SER A 498 3.59 -31.68 5.13
C SER A 498 2.80 -32.47 4.11
N GLU A 499 2.02 -33.45 4.59
CA GLU A 499 1.17 -34.32 3.77
C GLU A 499 1.96 -35.28 2.86
N GLN A 500 1.62 -36.58 2.86
CA GLN A 500 2.07 -37.47 1.79
C GLN A 500 1.31 -37.05 0.53
N LEU A 501 2.03 -36.74 -0.56
CA LEU A 501 1.42 -36.67 -1.89
C LEU A 501 0.73 -38.01 -2.16
N GLY A 502 -0.57 -38.05 -1.89
CA GLY A 502 -1.49 -39.10 -2.30
C GLY A 502 -1.38 -40.43 -1.55
N ASP A 503 -2.37 -40.67 -0.67
CA ASP A 503 -3.16 -41.92 -0.70
C ASP A 503 -3.96 -42.01 -2.03
N LYS A 504 -3.41 -41.55 -3.16
CA LYS A 504 -3.94 -41.89 -4.48
C LYS A 504 -3.58 -43.36 -4.67
N LYS A 505 -4.54 -44.23 -4.35
CA LYS A 505 -4.50 -45.69 -4.52
C LYS A 505 -3.58 -46.09 -5.69
N GLY A 506 -2.33 -46.45 -5.40
CA GLY A 506 -1.37 -46.88 -6.43
C GLY A 506 0.02 -46.23 -6.39
N GLN A 507 0.22 -45.08 -5.74
CA GLN A 507 1.57 -44.56 -5.54
C GLN A 507 2.20 -45.28 -4.34
N LYS A 508 3.17 -46.17 -4.62
CA LYS A 508 3.92 -46.90 -3.59
C LYS A 508 4.40 -45.90 -2.55
N THR A 509 4.09 -46.19 -1.29
CA THR A 509 4.63 -45.53 -0.10
C THR A 509 6.11 -45.26 -0.31
N CYS A 510 6.60 -44.09 0.14
CA CYS A 510 8.02 -43.76 0.15
C CYS A 510 8.84 -45.02 0.48
N PRO A 511 9.88 -45.36 -0.30
CA PRO A 511 10.72 -46.50 0.00
C PRO A 511 11.17 -46.44 1.46
N GLU A 512 11.38 -47.59 2.09
CA GLU A 512 11.99 -47.68 3.43
C GLU A 512 13.33 -46.91 3.54
N ASN A 513 13.88 -46.40 2.44
CA ASN A 513 15.09 -45.59 2.36
C ASN A 513 14.96 -44.14 2.86
N ASP A 514 13.75 -43.61 3.15
CA ASP A 514 13.62 -42.31 3.86
C ASP A 514 14.19 -42.38 5.30
N LEU A 515 14.63 -43.57 5.73
CA LEU A 515 15.41 -43.86 6.93
C LEU A 515 16.91 -43.58 6.71
N LYS A 516 17.30 -42.30 6.75
CA LYS A 516 18.32 -41.76 7.69
C LYS A 516 18.92 -40.43 7.23
N ASP A 517 19.32 -40.31 5.96
CA ASP A 517 20.15 -39.16 5.53
C ASP A 517 19.79 -38.61 4.15
N HIS A 518 18.88 -39.28 3.42
CA HIS A 518 18.41 -38.84 2.11
C HIS A 518 16.88 -38.76 2.13
N LEU A 519 16.35 -37.62 1.71
CA LEU A 519 14.93 -37.47 1.37
C LEU A 519 14.84 -37.63 -0.15
N GLU A 520 14.41 -38.81 -0.59
CA GLU A 520 14.58 -39.20 -2.00
C GLU A 520 13.72 -38.36 -2.95
N THR A 521 12.59 -37.79 -2.53
CA THR A 521 11.71 -37.07 -3.47
C THR A 521 10.81 -36.06 -2.76
N PHE A 522 10.99 -34.78 -3.06
CA PHE A 522 10.01 -33.73 -2.80
C PHE A 522 9.41 -33.27 -4.11
N GLU A 523 8.09 -33.43 -4.27
CA GLU A 523 7.36 -32.99 -5.44
C GLU A 523 6.53 -31.74 -5.10
N LEU A 524 6.77 -30.66 -5.85
CA LEU A 524 5.99 -29.44 -5.71
C LEU A 524 4.69 -29.55 -6.52
N THR A 525 3.56 -29.58 -5.83
CA THR A 525 2.23 -29.68 -6.46
C THR A 525 1.71 -28.34 -6.99
N ARG A 526 2.26 -27.20 -6.56
CA ARG A 526 1.88 -25.86 -7.04
C ARG A 526 2.90 -25.35 -8.05
N LYS A 527 2.40 -24.95 -9.21
CA LYS A 527 3.17 -24.98 -10.46
C LYS A 527 4.37 -24.02 -10.51
N ASP A 528 4.33 -22.79 -10.00
CA ASP A 528 5.31 -21.82 -10.55
C ASP A 528 6.07 -20.96 -9.52
N GLN A 529 5.60 -20.80 -8.28
CA GLN A 529 6.10 -19.70 -7.43
C GLN A 529 7.37 -19.99 -6.63
N PHE A 530 7.70 -21.25 -6.36
CA PHE A 530 8.79 -21.56 -5.42
C PHE A 530 9.80 -22.59 -5.93
N SER A 531 9.47 -23.33 -6.99
CA SER A 531 10.35 -24.33 -7.58
C SER A 531 11.63 -23.70 -8.13
N HIS A 532 11.55 -22.47 -8.65
CA HIS A 532 12.72 -21.68 -9.02
C HIS A 532 13.68 -21.48 -7.85
N SER A 533 13.18 -21.09 -6.67
CA SER A 533 14.03 -20.85 -5.49
C SER A 533 14.72 -22.11 -4.98
N LEU A 534 14.09 -23.28 -5.07
CA LEU A 534 14.78 -24.55 -4.78
C LEU A 534 15.81 -24.89 -5.85
N PHE A 535 15.50 -24.66 -7.12
CA PHE A 535 16.48 -24.85 -8.18
C PHE A 535 17.69 -23.91 -7.99
N LYS A 536 17.47 -22.67 -7.57
CA LYS A 536 18.53 -21.74 -7.20
C LYS A 536 19.34 -22.25 -6.00
N SER A 537 18.69 -22.76 -4.94
CA SER A 537 19.40 -23.44 -3.84
C SER A 537 20.21 -24.66 -4.30
N TYR A 538 19.75 -25.38 -5.34
CA TYR A 538 20.47 -26.50 -5.95
C TYR A 538 21.70 -26.06 -6.75
N GLN A 539 21.58 -24.98 -7.52
CA GLN A 539 22.69 -24.39 -8.28
C GLN A 539 23.77 -23.84 -7.33
N GLU A 540 23.36 -23.13 -6.29
CA GLU A 540 24.25 -22.47 -5.34
C GLU A 540 24.71 -23.38 -4.18
N LYS A 541 24.19 -24.60 -4.09
CA LYS A 541 24.43 -25.55 -2.98
C LYS A 541 24.12 -24.95 -1.59
N GLN A 542 23.09 -24.11 -1.51
CA GLN A 542 22.67 -23.49 -0.26
C GLN A 542 22.09 -24.50 0.73
N HIS A 543 22.34 -24.25 2.02
CA HIS A 543 21.82 -25.08 3.11
C HIS A 543 20.35 -24.75 3.38
N LEU A 544 19.51 -25.79 3.42
CA LEU A 544 18.07 -25.71 3.65
C LEU A 544 17.73 -26.29 5.02
N ARG A 545 17.01 -25.53 5.83
CA ARG A 545 16.36 -26.08 7.03
C ARG A 545 15.17 -26.93 6.62
N VAL A 546 15.11 -28.18 7.07
CA VAL A 546 13.97 -29.06 6.80
C VAL A 546 13.15 -29.25 8.07
N TYR A 547 11.84 -29.07 7.95
CA TYR A 547 10.90 -29.31 9.04
C TYR A 547 9.85 -30.36 8.64
N ARG A 548 9.66 -31.42 9.43
CA ARG A 548 8.67 -32.48 9.16
C ARG A 548 7.40 -32.30 9.98
N ALA A 549 6.26 -32.22 9.32
CA ALA A 549 4.97 -32.03 9.98
C ALA A 549 4.50 -33.31 10.72
N SER A 550 3.77 -33.12 11.82
CA SER A 550 3.16 -34.20 12.64
C SER A 550 2.07 -35.01 11.94
N ASN A 551 1.59 -34.55 10.78
CA ASN A 551 0.65 -35.30 9.96
C ASN A 551 1.34 -36.25 8.96
N LEU A 552 2.68 -36.29 8.92
CA LEU A 552 3.42 -37.32 8.21
C LEU A 552 3.36 -38.64 8.99
N ARG A 553 2.90 -39.72 8.33
CA ARG A 553 2.74 -41.04 8.95
C ARG A 553 4.03 -41.60 9.53
N GLN A 554 5.16 -41.30 8.88
CA GLN A 554 6.49 -41.77 9.28
C GLN A 554 7.39 -40.55 9.46
N PHE A 555 8.17 -40.55 10.56
CA PHE A 555 9.13 -39.50 10.88
C PHE A 555 8.54 -38.09 11.01
N GLY A 556 7.22 -37.96 11.17
CA GLY A 556 6.58 -36.69 11.49
C GLY A 556 6.96 -36.20 12.89
N ALA A 557 6.66 -34.93 13.15
CA ALA A 557 6.75 -34.38 14.50
C ALA A 557 5.85 -35.12 15.49
N LEU A 558 6.31 -35.25 16.74
CA LEU A 558 5.43 -35.71 17.81
C LEU A 558 4.45 -34.58 18.17
N LYS A 559 3.16 -34.89 18.22
CA LYS A 559 2.18 -33.91 18.72
C LYS A 559 2.39 -33.69 20.20
N ARG A 560 2.49 -32.42 20.63
CA ARG A 560 2.45 -32.05 22.05
C ARG A 560 1.06 -32.41 22.62
N LYS A 561 1.01 -32.93 23.84
CA LYS A 561 -0.25 -33.35 24.47
C LYS A 561 -1.14 -32.11 24.69
N GLY A 562 -2.34 -32.11 24.11
CA GLY A 562 -3.30 -31.01 24.23
C GLY A 562 -3.32 -30.04 23.04
N ASP A 563 -2.33 -30.11 22.15
CA ASP A 563 -2.30 -29.26 20.95
C ASP A 563 -3.14 -29.85 19.81
N ASN A 564 -4.10 -29.07 19.33
CA ASN A 564 -4.89 -29.39 18.15
C ASN A 564 -4.22 -28.91 16.84
N CYS A 565 -3.12 -28.16 16.92
CA CYS A 565 -2.38 -27.65 15.77
C CYS A 565 -1.36 -28.66 15.23
N ILE A 566 -0.97 -28.47 13.95
CA ILE A 566 0.12 -29.26 13.34
C ILE A 566 1.44 -28.78 13.94
N GLN A 567 2.17 -29.72 14.55
CA GLN A 567 3.55 -29.52 14.99
C GLN A 567 4.53 -29.83 13.85
N TYR A 568 5.69 -29.20 13.85
CA TYR A 568 6.75 -29.30 12.86
C TYR A 568 8.08 -29.58 13.55
N ARG A 569 8.71 -30.71 13.22
CA ARG A 569 9.98 -31.13 13.81
C ARG A 569 11.13 -30.61 12.97
N TYR A 570 12.08 -29.94 13.58
CA TYR A 570 13.28 -29.51 12.87
C TYR A 570 14.22 -30.70 12.62
N ASP A 571 14.51 -31.05 11.37
CA ASP A 571 15.32 -32.23 11.00
C ASP A 571 16.80 -31.89 10.73
N GLY A 572 17.19 -30.62 10.89
CA GLY A 572 18.54 -30.15 10.62
C GLY A 572 18.68 -29.53 9.23
N LEU A 573 19.92 -29.51 8.73
CA LEU A 573 20.27 -28.91 7.44
C LEU A 573 20.38 -29.94 6.34
N TYR A 574 19.95 -29.54 5.15
CA TYR A 574 19.98 -30.34 3.93
C TYR A 574 20.56 -29.51 2.79
N ILE A 575 21.07 -30.19 1.77
CA ILE A 575 21.32 -29.63 0.45
C ILE A 575 20.43 -30.33 -0.57
N ILE A 576 20.20 -29.70 -1.71
CA ILE A 576 19.58 -30.39 -2.84
C ILE A 576 20.70 -31.09 -3.61
N GLU A 577 20.67 -32.42 -3.61
CA GLU A 577 21.65 -33.25 -4.30
C GLU A 577 21.33 -33.37 -5.78
N LYS A 578 20.03 -33.50 -6.11
CA LYS A 578 19.54 -33.65 -7.48
C LYS A 578 18.23 -32.91 -7.68
N ALA A 579 17.99 -32.45 -8.91
CA ALA A 579 16.74 -31.85 -9.34
C ALA A 579 16.30 -32.52 -10.65
N PHE A 580 15.00 -32.72 -10.82
CA PHE A 580 14.42 -33.32 -12.02
C PHE A 580 13.19 -32.55 -12.49
N GLU A 581 13.03 -32.44 -13.80
CA GLU A 581 11.80 -32.00 -14.45
C GLU A 581 11.00 -33.23 -14.92
N LYS A 582 9.74 -33.35 -14.49
CA LYS A 582 8.87 -34.44 -14.96
C LYS A 582 8.41 -34.14 -16.39
N VAL A 583 8.62 -35.06 -17.33
CA VAL A 583 8.15 -34.87 -18.71
C VAL A 583 6.67 -35.26 -18.81
N SER A 584 5.78 -34.35 -19.23
CA SER A 584 4.35 -34.69 -19.42
C SER A 584 4.21 -35.81 -20.46
N GLY A 585 3.55 -36.90 -20.07
CA GLY A 585 3.22 -38.00 -20.98
C GLY A 585 4.38 -38.98 -21.22
N GLY A 586 5.55 -38.78 -20.60
CA GLY A 586 6.65 -39.73 -20.61
C GLY A 586 6.83 -40.43 -19.26
N SER A 587 7.35 -41.65 -19.26
CA SER A 587 7.77 -42.37 -18.04
C SER A 587 9.14 -41.88 -17.50
N GLY A 588 9.75 -40.88 -18.13
CA GLY A 588 11.07 -40.35 -17.78
C GLY A 588 11.00 -39.01 -17.05
N ASN A 589 11.84 -38.88 -16.02
CA ASN A 589 12.22 -37.59 -15.44
C ASN A 589 13.51 -37.12 -16.11
N ARG A 590 13.58 -35.87 -16.56
CA ARG A 590 14.83 -35.26 -17.03
C ARG A 590 15.59 -34.74 -15.80
N GLU A 591 16.79 -35.25 -15.54
CA GLU A 591 17.67 -34.69 -14.51
C GLU A 591 18.17 -33.31 -14.96
N LEU A 592 18.08 -32.33 -14.06
CA LEU A 592 18.55 -30.98 -14.27
C LEU A 592 19.98 -30.83 -13.74
N THR A 593 20.83 -30.18 -14.51
CA THR A 593 22.19 -29.81 -14.15
C THR A 593 22.21 -28.43 -13.52
N VAL A 594 23.30 -28.10 -12.80
CA VAL A 594 23.47 -26.77 -12.19
C VAL A 594 23.58 -25.64 -13.22
N ASN A 595 23.87 -25.97 -14.48
CA ASN A 595 24.00 -25.00 -15.58
C ASN A 595 22.71 -24.85 -16.41
N ASP A 596 21.67 -25.66 -16.16
CA ASP A 596 20.40 -25.49 -16.87
C ASP A 596 19.75 -24.16 -16.45
N GLU A 597 19.17 -23.44 -17.40
CA GLU A 597 18.37 -22.27 -17.11
C GLU A 597 16.99 -22.68 -16.60
N TRP A 598 16.45 -21.91 -15.65
CA TRP A 598 15.10 -22.15 -15.18
C TRP A 598 14.06 -21.66 -16.21
N HIS A 599 13.43 -22.60 -16.91
CA HIS A 599 12.33 -22.28 -17.83
C HIS A 599 10.98 -22.31 -17.10
N GLY A 600 10.71 -21.26 -16.31
CA GLY A 600 9.54 -21.13 -15.42
C GLY A 600 8.15 -21.10 -16.07
N SER A 601 8.04 -21.42 -17.36
CA SER A 601 6.77 -21.56 -18.10
C SER A 601 6.31 -23.01 -18.22
N SER A 602 7.11 -23.96 -17.74
CA SER A 602 6.87 -25.39 -17.84
C SER A 602 5.70 -25.79 -16.94
N LYS A 603 4.58 -26.26 -17.53
CA LYS A 603 3.42 -26.81 -16.79
C LYS A 603 3.78 -28.07 -15.97
N GLN A 604 5.04 -28.50 -15.95
CA GLN A 604 5.52 -29.74 -15.38
C GLN A 604 5.82 -29.62 -13.88
N PRO A 605 5.60 -30.68 -13.10
CA PRO A 605 6.14 -30.78 -11.75
C PRO A 605 7.67 -30.91 -11.77
N TYR A 606 8.32 -30.29 -10.79
CA TYR A 606 9.73 -30.51 -10.49
C TYR A 606 9.88 -31.40 -9.24
N VAL A 607 10.92 -32.22 -9.24
CA VAL A 607 11.29 -33.12 -8.17
C VAL A 607 12.66 -32.75 -7.65
N PHE A 608 12.81 -32.62 -6.34
CA PHE A 608 14.09 -32.33 -5.70
C PHE A 608 14.45 -33.44 -4.72
N CYS A 609 15.70 -33.91 -4.77
CA CYS A 609 16.26 -34.88 -3.83
C CYS A 609 17.10 -34.13 -2.80
N PHE A 610 16.80 -34.30 -1.51
CA PHE A 610 17.53 -33.63 -0.44
C PHE A 610 18.48 -34.61 0.21
N LYS A 611 19.70 -34.16 0.49
CA LYS A 611 20.69 -34.88 1.27
C LYS A 611 20.94 -34.12 2.56
N ARG A 612 20.81 -34.81 3.68
CA ARG A 612 21.08 -34.25 5.01
C ARG A 612 22.58 -33.97 5.12
N LEU A 613 22.93 -32.81 5.63
CA LEU A 613 24.31 -32.52 5.99
C LEU A 613 24.60 -33.21 7.33
N GLU A 614 25.60 -34.07 7.37
CA GLU A 614 26.01 -34.71 8.62
C GLU A 614 26.52 -33.62 9.58
N THR A 615 25.78 -33.37 10.65
CA THR A 615 26.25 -32.53 11.75
C THR A 615 27.31 -33.33 12.53
N PRO A 616 28.56 -32.85 12.67
CA PRO A 616 29.64 -33.59 13.35
C PRO A 616 29.34 -33.98 14.81
N LEU A 617 28.29 -33.41 15.41
CA LEU A 617 27.94 -33.59 16.82
C LEU A 617 26.98 -34.77 17.10
N PHE A 618 26.57 -35.53 16.07
CA PHE A 618 25.62 -36.63 16.28
C PHE A 618 26.29 -37.96 16.70
N ASN A 619 26.40 -38.16 18.01
CA ASN A 619 26.74 -39.47 18.59
C ASN A 619 25.64 -40.50 18.22
N LYS A 620 26.03 -41.63 17.63
CA LYS A 620 25.18 -42.80 17.29
C LYS A 620 24.21 -43.24 18.41
N LYS A 621 24.48 -42.89 19.69
CA LYS A 621 23.58 -43.12 20.84
C LYS A 621 22.22 -42.43 20.71
N SER A 622 22.14 -41.19 20.21
CA SER A 622 20.89 -40.41 20.15
C SER A 622 19.89 -41.03 19.16
N ILE A 623 20.39 -41.53 18.04
CA ILE A 623 19.61 -42.24 17.01
C ILE A 623 19.01 -43.54 17.58
N LYS A 624 19.79 -44.30 18.36
CA LYS A 624 19.28 -45.53 19.02
C LYS A 624 18.17 -45.23 20.03
N LEU A 625 18.33 -44.17 20.83
CA LEU A 625 17.31 -43.78 21.82
C LEU A 625 15.99 -43.38 21.15
N TRP A 626 16.06 -42.74 19.99
CA TRP A 626 14.88 -42.31 19.25
C TRP A 626 14.17 -43.48 18.56
N LYS A 627 14.90 -44.41 17.94
CA LYS A 627 14.32 -45.67 17.41
C LYS A 627 13.52 -46.41 18.48
N GLY A 628 14.09 -46.54 19.68
CA GLY A 628 13.40 -47.16 20.81
C GLY A 628 12.12 -46.44 21.25
N LYS A 629 12.02 -45.11 21.07
CA LYS A 629 10.79 -44.35 21.36
C LYS A 629 9.76 -44.45 20.22
N ALA A 630 10.20 -44.36 18.96
CA ALA A 630 9.31 -44.46 17.79
C ALA A 630 8.68 -45.85 17.69
N ASP A 631 9.46 -46.91 17.87
CA ASP A 631 8.97 -48.29 17.85
C ASP A 631 7.96 -48.53 18.99
N LYS A 632 8.17 -47.92 20.16
CA LYS A 632 7.20 -47.97 21.28
C LYS A 632 5.89 -47.25 20.96
N VAL A 633 5.93 -46.09 20.29
CA VAL A 633 4.72 -45.34 19.91
C VAL A 633 3.94 -46.08 18.82
N LEU A 634 4.62 -46.62 17.79
CA LEU A 634 4.00 -47.42 16.75
C LEU A 634 3.36 -48.69 17.31
N ASN A 635 4.04 -49.38 18.23
CA ASN A 635 3.49 -50.55 18.94
C ASN A 635 2.30 -50.18 19.83
N TYR A 636 2.33 -49.04 20.52
CA TYR A 636 1.21 -48.57 21.33
C TYR A 636 -0.03 -48.24 20.49
N GLU A 637 0.14 -47.57 19.34
CA GLU A 637 -0.97 -47.29 18.43
C GLU A 637 -1.55 -48.57 17.80
N ALA A 638 -0.69 -49.49 17.38
CA ALA A 638 -1.11 -50.80 16.87
C ALA A 638 -1.94 -51.54 17.93
N ASN A 639 -1.45 -51.62 19.18
CA ASN A 639 -2.14 -52.28 20.28
C ASN A 639 -3.46 -51.60 20.65
N SER A 640 -3.54 -50.26 20.60
CA SER A 640 -4.77 -49.49 20.90
C SER A 640 -5.88 -49.70 19.86
N LYS A 641 -5.51 -49.89 18.58
CA LYS A 641 -6.44 -50.19 17.48
C LYS A 641 -6.97 -51.62 17.60
N THR A 642 -6.13 -52.57 18.01
CA THR A 642 -6.52 -53.95 18.26
C THR A 642 -7.51 -54.04 19.44
N THR A 643 -7.26 -53.36 20.55
CA THR A 643 -8.17 -53.34 21.72
C THR A 643 -9.50 -52.65 21.44
N ARG A 644 -9.54 -51.60 20.60
CA ARG A 644 -10.81 -50.98 20.15
C ARG A 644 -11.62 -51.90 19.24
N LYS A 645 -10.98 -52.75 18.42
CA LYS A 645 -11.68 -53.75 17.60
C LYS A 645 -12.27 -54.90 18.43
N THR A 646 -11.57 -55.35 19.48
CA THR A 646 -12.11 -56.39 20.39
C THR A 646 -13.24 -55.86 21.27
N LYS A 647 -13.16 -54.62 21.80
CA LYS A 647 -14.28 -54.02 22.56
C LYS A 647 -15.55 -53.81 21.73
N ARG A 648 -15.43 -53.50 20.42
CA ARG A 648 -16.60 -53.41 19.53
C ARG A 648 -17.24 -54.75 19.16
N ARG A 649 -16.51 -55.87 19.27
CA ARG A 649 -17.06 -57.23 19.10
C ARG A 649 -17.70 -57.79 20.38
N GLY A 650 -17.29 -57.31 21.56
CA GLY A 650 -17.88 -57.72 22.84
C GLY A 650 -19.28 -57.16 23.14
N ASN A 651 -19.64 -56.00 22.58
CA ASN A 651 -20.95 -55.36 22.80
C ASN A 651 -22.01 -55.73 21.73
N ARG A 652 -21.87 -56.90 21.10
CA ARG A 652 -22.82 -57.38 20.08
C ARG A 652 -23.24 -58.84 20.29
N LYS A 653 -23.22 -59.30 21.54
CA LYS A 653 -23.90 -60.52 21.99
C LYS A 653 -25.00 -60.15 22.95
#